data_AF-A0A9X3MSH2-F1
#
_entry.id   AF-A0A9X3MSH2-F1
#
_cell.length_a   1.000
_cell.length_b   1.000
_cell.length_c   1.000
_cell.angle_alpha   90.00
_cell.angle_beta   90.00
_cell.angle_gamma   90.00
#
_symmetry.space_group_name_H-M   'P 1'
#
loop_
_entity.id
_entity.type
_entity.pdbx_description
1 polymer ?
#
loop_
_entity_poly.entity_id
_entity_poly.type
_entity_poly.pdbx_seq_one_letter_code
_entity_poly.pdbx_strand_id
1 'polypeptide(L)'
;MRRLLLLALLLLAFPASASAALDETPPIEVGGARSDCVQVMGAAGEVLAATKTGPRLFGATREGFKAAAAPVFSGPDVTECAAASTAASGAGVIACCQYGYEPAAAVREPGGAWGEPSELTDDDGGDVRALTTAVSERGDAIVLFARARGNQLRLSAVRRAPGATFGAPELVAGPFRLGFDLSVPTLESFQAAMTADGETVVLYELPEGEHAGPRRNTVDVMVVTAPPGGRFSAPQKLAAMPRLSHASLAVAPDGHALISLTDATSIRAAERAPGQSFGEPVRVAELTDPVGAGTSVALDAAGRAAIAWSGVAFGGVTAVTRAPSGAFTSPVALAPAVRRLPVDVALVMDGGLSYEIPAGGWYFGGADVHTGLDAGGAWVSWESPQTSAGFRYDAAALATLPFDGSRATTQTVGGQIADARKVTRVTLTDGAPALMWLDDRDRLRLAVEGAETATTPLPEVQVGRPLKTALTSRDKLRLPLRCSGPCEVRGRLLGHSDSDASLTLEHGGEGTLVIDAYASPIASRRPGRVQLALTYGPPGGARSATRTFSLRLSQQRPRSQTVPRAHGLRAVRHGNRIDVSWTTDVRVMSFFDVYGTGTRSRFELPVAQTRLADDKRRRRFTATMPAAGVHYVTLIGWATAPRKLVVPVR
;
A
#
# COMPACT_ATOMS: atom_id res chain seq x y z
N MET A 1 32.20 -34.13 -38.87
CA MET A 1 30.74 -34.21 -38.61
C MET A 1 30.38 -34.60 -37.16
N ARG A 2 30.84 -35.73 -36.59
CA ARG A 2 30.47 -36.16 -35.21
C ARG A 2 30.75 -35.14 -34.09
N ARG A 3 31.89 -34.43 -34.13
CA ARG A 3 32.23 -33.38 -33.14
C ARG A 3 31.41 -32.09 -33.28
N LEU A 4 30.95 -31.76 -34.49
CA LEU A 4 30.04 -30.63 -34.75
C LEU A 4 28.61 -30.93 -34.29
N LEU A 5 28.16 -32.19 -34.45
CA LEU A 5 26.87 -32.66 -33.93
C LEU A 5 26.84 -32.70 -32.39
N LEU A 6 27.94 -33.06 -31.74
CA LEU A 6 28.07 -33.01 -30.27
C LEU A 6 28.10 -31.58 -29.72
N LEU A 7 28.73 -30.63 -30.41
CA LEU A 7 28.70 -29.22 -30.01
C LEU A 7 27.32 -28.58 -30.21
N ALA A 8 26.61 -28.93 -31.29
CA ALA A 8 25.23 -28.49 -31.51
C ALA A 8 24.25 -29.07 -30.48
N LEU A 9 24.42 -30.34 -30.08
CA LEU A 9 23.63 -30.94 -28.99
C LEU A 9 23.94 -30.30 -27.62
N LEU A 10 25.20 -29.95 -27.34
CA LEU A 10 25.56 -29.25 -26.10
C LEU A 10 24.97 -27.83 -26.04
N LEU A 11 24.91 -27.11 -27.17
CA LEU A 11 24.30 -25.79 -27.25
C LEU A 11 22.77 -25.81 -27.12
N LEU A 12 22.11 -26.92 -27.45
CA LEU A 12 20.67 -27.13 -27.24
C LEU A 12 20.33 -27.61 -25.81
N ALA A 13 21.33 -28.04 -25.02
CA ALA A 13 21.13 -28.57 -23.68
C ALA A 13 21.28 -27.52 -22.56
N PHE A 14 21.74 -26.31 -22.86
CA PHE A 14 21.72 -25.21 -21.90
C PHE A 14 20.39 -24.46 -22.04
N PRO A 15 19.49 -24.50 -21.04
CA PRO A 15 18.34 -23.63 -21.05
C PRO A 15 18.86 -22.19 -21.06
N ALA A 16 18.58 -21.48 -22.15
CA ALA A 16 18.84 -20.05 -22.25
C ALA A 16 17.82 -19.33 -21.34
N SER A 17 18.01 -19.43 -20.03
CA SER A 17 17.22 -18.72 -19.02
C SER A 17 17.72 -17.29 -18.85
N ALA A 18 18.01 -16.61 -19.96
CA ALA A 18 18.12 -15.17 -19.93
C ALA A 18 16.68 -14.64 -19.97
N SER A 19 16.13 -14.25 -18.81
CA SER A 19 14.89 -13.48 -18.80
C SER A 19 15.10 -12.26 -19.70
N ALA A 20 14.22 -12.11 -20.69
CA ALA A 20 14.24 -10.94 -21.53
C ALA A 20 13.91 -9.71 -20.66
N ALA A 21 14.34 -8.54 -21.13
CA ALA A 21 13.94 -7.30 -20.47
C ALA A 21 12.42 -7.12 -20.60
N LEU A 22 11.79 -6.62 -19.55
CA LEU A 22 10.41 -6.15 -19.58
C LEU A 22 10.33 -4.82 -20.33
N ASP A 23 9.49 -4.76 -21.36
CA ASP A 23 9.22 -3.55 -22.15
C ASP A 23 7.77 -3.09 -21.94
N GLU A 24 7.56 -1.78 -21.89
CA GLU A 24 6.23 -1.20 -21.63
C GLU A 24 5.34 -1.24 -22.88
N THR A 25 4.07 -1.64 -22.70
CA THR A 25 3.01 -1.43 -23.69
C THR A 25 2.42 -0.02 -23.55
N PRO A 26 1.65 0.48 -24.54
CA PRO A 26 0.90 1.71 -24.37
C PRO A 26 -0.02 1.64 -23.13
N PRO A 27 -0.06 2.70 -22.29
CA PRO A 27 -0.94 2.76 -21.13
C PRO A 27 -2.41 2.95 -21.53
N ILE A 28 -3.32 2.60 -20.61
CA ILE A 28 -4.75 2.94 -20.73
C ILE A 28 -5.18 3.85 -19.58
N GLU A 29 -6.02 4.84 -19.87
CA GLU A 29 -6.61 5.70 -18.85
C GLU A 29 -7.77 4.99 -18.14
N VAL A 30 -7.75 5.02 -16.81
CA VAL A 30 -8.83 4.44 -15.99
C VAL A 30 -9.94 5.45 -15.73
N GLY A 31 -9.60 6.75 -15.59
CA GLY A 31 -10.57 7.86 -15.52
C GLY A 31 -11.40 7.94 -14.22
N GLY A 32 -10.89 7.41 -13.11
CA GLY A 32 -11.61 7.22 -11.85
C GLY A 32 -11.57 8.37 -10.83
N ALA A 33 -12.45 8.33 -9.82
CA ALA A 33 -12.36 9.16 -8.60
C ALA A 33 -11.39 8.56 -7.58
N ARG A 34 -11.11 7.25 -7.70
CA ARG A 34 -10.19 6.47 -6.88
C ARG A 34 -9.39 5.53 -7.76
N SER A 35 -8.33 6.07 -8.33
CA SER A 35 -7.43 5.30 -9.18
C SER A 35 -6.67 4.23 -8.42
N ASP A 36 -6.50 4.38 -7.11
CA ASP A 36 -5.85 3.44 -6.21
C ASP A 36 -6.58 2.07 -6.10
N CYS A 37 -7.82 1.99 -6.56
CA CYS A 37 -8.63 0.77 -6.58
C CYS A 37 -8.40 -0.07 -7.85
N VAL A 38 -7.18 -0.59 -8.03
CA VAL A 38 -6.84 -1.56 -9.09
C VAL A 38 -6.42 -2.89 -8.46
N GLN A 39 -6.91 -4.01 -8.98
CA GLN A 39 -6.50 -5.35 -8.54
C GLN A 39 -6.48 -6.36 -9.68
N VAL A 40 -5.55 -7.33 -9.59
CA VAL A 40 -5.60 -8.57 -10.38
C VAL A 40 -6.65 -9.47 -9.75
N MET A 41 -7.51 -10.07 -10.58
CA MET A 41 -8.61 -10.89 -10.07
C MET A 41 -8.22 -12.35 -9.83
N GLY A 42 -7.14 -12.85 -10.45
CA GLY A 42 -6.64 -14.23 -10.28
C GLY A 42 -6.59 -15.02 -11.59
N ALA A 43 -7.63 -14.92 -12.43
CA ALA A 43 -7.65 -15.50 -13.76
C ALA A 43 -6.70 -14.78 -14.71
N ALA A 44 -6.24 -15.51 -15.73
CA ALA A 44 -5.32 -15.00 -16.73
C ALA A 44 -5.92 -13.80 -17.48
N GLY A 45 -5.23 -12.67 -17.38
CA GLY A 45 -5.51 -11.43 -18.08
C GLY A 45 -6.49 -10.51 -17.36
N GLU A 46 -7.13 -10.92 -16.26
CA GLU A 46 -8.26 -10.17 -15.72
C GLU A 46 -7.84 -9.17 -14.62
N VAL A 47 -8.09 -7.90 -14.92
CA VAL A 47 -7.80 -6.77 -14.03
C VAL A 47 -9.08 -5.96 -13.82
N LEU A 48 -9.38 -5.65 -12.56
CA LEU A 48 -10.43 -4.72 -12.18
C LEU A 48 -9.82 -3.36 -11.86
N ALA A 49 -10.45 -2.29 -12.33
CA ALA A 49 -10.18 -0.94 -11.83
C ALA A 49 -11.50 -0.22 -11.50
N ALA A 50 -11.55 0.49 -10.39
CA ALA A 50 -12.69 1.35 -10.07
C ALA A 50 -12.63 2.65 -10.88
N THR A 51 -13.77 3.08 -11.41
CA THR A 51 -13.93 4.35 -12.12
C THR A 51 -15.05 5.18 -11.51
N LYS A 52 -15.21 6.42 -11.96
CA LYS A 52 -16.29 7.30 -11.51
C LYS A 52 -17.68 6.66 -11.74
N THR A 53 -17.80 5.87 -12.80
CA THR A 53 -19.04 5.20 -13.20
C THR A 53 -19.15 3.77 -12.67
N GLY A 54 -18.27 3.35 -11.75
CA GLY A 54 -18.24 1.99 -11.20
C GLY A 54 -17.05 1.14 -11.67
N PRO A 55 -17.02 -0.15 -11.29
CA PRO A 55 -15.94 -1.05 -11.65
C PRO A 55 -15.88 -1.29 -13.16
N ARG A 56 -14.66 -1.32 -13.71
CA ARG A 56 -14.37 -1.71 -15.09
C ARG A 56 -13.40 -2.86 -15.12
N LEU A 57 -13.62 -3.76 -16.07
CA LEU A 57 -12.74 -4.88 -16.34
C LEU A 57 -11.82 -4.58 -17.51
N PHE A 58 -10.59 -5.07 -17.41
CA PHE A 58 -9.58 -5.00 -18.46
C PHE A 58 -8.99 -6.39 -18.66
N GLY A 59 -8.80 -6.76 -19.93
CA GLY A 59 -8.00 -7.89 -20.37
C GLY A 59 -6.56 -7.46 -20.65
N ALA A 60 -5.60 -8.02 -19.92
CA ALA A 60 -4.17 -7.84 -20.14
C ALA A 60 -3.67 -8.78 -21.24
N THR A 61 -3.13 -8.21 -22.32
CA THR A 61 -2.58 -8.93 -23.46
C THR A 61 -1.15 -8.44 -23.75
N ARG A 62 -0.43 -9.09 -24.67
CA ARG A 62 0.90 -8.61 -25.11
C ARG A 62 0.87 -7.20 -25.71
N GLU A 63 -0.26 -6.79 -26.26
CA GLU A 63 -0.46 -5.47 -26.87
C GLU A 63 -0.81 -4.40 -25.82
N GLY A 64 -1.02 -4.78 -24.55
CA GLY A 64 -1.50 -3.92 -23.48
C GLY A 64 -2.89 -4.31 -22.99
N PHE A 65 -3.56 -3.35 -22.34
CA PHE A 65 -4.90 -3.54 -21.78
C PHE A 65 -5.99 -3.27 -22.80
N LYS A 66 -7.01 -4.12 -22.82
CA LYS A 66 -8.25 -3.94 -23.57
C LYS A 66 -9.42 -3.92 -22.61
N ALA A 67 -10.35 -2.99 -22.78
CA ALA A 67 -11.57 -2.99 -21.97
C ALA A 67 -12.35 -4.31 -22.19
N ALA A 68 -12.84 -4.89 -21.11
CA ALA A 68 -13.66 -6.08 -21.10
C ALA A 68 -15.07 -5.75 -20.57
N ALA A 69 -16.04 -6.59 -20.92
CA ALA A 69 -17.41 -6.45 -20.41
C ALA A 69 -17.43 -6.67 -18.89
N ALA A 70 -17.88 -5.67 -18.15
CA ALA A 70 -18.06 -5.72 -16.70
C ALA A 70 -19.56 -5.67 -16.35
N PRO A 71 -19.97 -6.28 -15.23
CA PRO A 71 -21.32 -6.10 -14.72
C PRO A 71 -21.56 -4.62 -14.37
N VAL A 72 -22.78 -4.14 -14.65
CA VAL A 72 -23.16 -2.74 -14.39
C VAL A 72 -23.74 -2.65 -13.00
N PHE A 73 -23.02 -2.01 -12.08
CA PHE A 73 -23.54 -1.69 -10.75
C PHE A 73 -24.33 -0.38 -10.83
N SER A 74 -25.60 -0.41 -10.42
CA SER A 74 -26.44 0.77 -10.29
C SER A 74 -26.07 1.61 -9.06
N GLY A 75 -25.99 2.92 -9.22
CA GLY A 75 -25.82 3.87 -8.12
C GLY A 75 -25.10 5.16 -8.55
N PRO A 76 -25.40 6.32 -7.94
CA PRO A 76 -24.60 7.53 -8.15
C PRO A 76 -23.19 7.32 -7.59
N ASP A 77 -22.17 7.65 -8.40
CA ASP A 77 -20.73 7.68 -8.10
C ASP A 77 -20.23 6.63 -7.08
N VAL A 78 -19.66 5.53 -7.59
CA VAL A 78 -18.95 4.55 -6.75
C VAL A 78 -17.65 5.18 -6.25
N THR A 79 -17.64 5.62 -5.00
CA THR A 79 -16.46 6.21 -4.34
C THR A 79 -15.64 5.20 -3.55
N GLU A 80 -16.07 3.93 -3.46
CA GLU A 80 -15.37 2.87 -2.71
C GLU A 80 -14.70 1.85 -3.65
N CYS A 81 -13.60 1.23 -3.18
CA CYS A 81 -12.94 0.18 -3.96
C CYS A 81 -13.83 -1.07 -4.03
N ALA A 82 -14.11 -1.54 -5.24
CA ALA A 82 -14.70 -2.85 -5.45
C ALA A 82 -13.69 -3.95 -5.11
N ALA A 83 -14.18 -5.08 -4.62
CA ALA A 83 -13.40 -6.30 -4.40
C ALA A 83 -13.74 -7.33 -5.47
N ALA A 84 -12.76 -8.06 -5.97
CA ALA A 84 -13.00 -9.05 -7.00
C ALA A 84 -12.04 -10.21 -6.94
N SER A 85 -12.52 -11.39 -7.34
CA SER A 85 -11.76 -12.62 -7.35
C SER A 85 -12.25 -13.53 -8.46
N THR A 86 -11.32 -14.25 -9.08
CA THR A 86 -11.57 -15.19 -10.18
C THR A 86 -10.68 -16.41 -10.04
N ALA A 87 -11.23 -17.57 -10.37
CA ALA A 87 -10.56 -18.86 -10.38
C ALA A 87 -10.07 -19.22 -11.78
N ALA A 88 -9.20 -20.23 -11.90
CA ALA A 88 -8.68 -20.68 -13.21
C ALA A 88 -9.79 -21.25 -14.11
N SER A 89 -10.87 -21.78 -13.53
CA SER A 89 -12.08 -22.22 -14.22
C SER A 89 -12.88 -21.10 -14.88
N GLY A 90 -12.52 -19.83 -14.65
CA GLY A 90 -13.26 -18.66 -15.08
C GLY A 90 -14.39 -18.26 -14.13
N ALA A 91 -14.64 -19.03 -13.06
CA ALA A 91 -15.55 -18.57 -12.00
C ALA A 91 -15.08 -17.24 -11.43
N GLY A 92 -16.01 -16.36 -11.06
CA GLY A 92 -15.68 -15.02 -10.58
C GLY A 92 -16.73 -14.41 -9.69
N VAL A 93 -16.29 -13.48 -8.85
CA VAL A 93 -17.15 -12.59 -8.05
C VAL A 93 -16.57 -11.19 -8.09
N ILE A 94 -17.44 -10.19 -8.27
CA ILE A 94 -17.13 -8.77 -8.10
C ILE A 94 -18.15 -8.24 -7.10
N ALA A 95 -17.68 -7.69 -5.99
CA ALA A 95 -18.49 -7.01 -5.01
C ALA A 95 -18.19 -5.52 -5.02
N CYS A 96 -19.22 -4.69 -4.99
CA CYS A 96 -19.11 -3.24 -5.02
C CYS A 96 -20.21 -2.61 -4.17
N CYS A 97 -19.98 -1.39 -3.72
CA CYS A 97 -20.95 -0.64 -2.93
C CYS A 97 -21.99 0.03 -3.83
N GLN A 98 -23.27 -0.09 -3.47
CA GLN A 98 -24.29 0.84 -3.91
C GLN A 98 -24.39 2.00 -2.90
N TYR A 99 -24.60 3.21 -3.43
CA TYR A 99 -24.90 4.41 -2.64
C TYR A 99 -26.09 4.13 -1.70
N GLY A 100 -25.89 4.22 -0.38
CA GLY A 100 -26.91 3.85 0.61
C GLY A 100 -26.56 2.66 1.52
N TYR A 101 -25.31 2.19 1.50
CA TYR A 101 -24.70 1.26 2.47
C TYR A 101 -24.97 -0.24 2.27
N GLU A 102 -25.55 -0.61 1.13
CA GLU A 102 -25.80 -2.01 0.81
C GLU A 102 -24.78 -2.51 -0.22
N PRO A 103 -23.94 -3.49 0.16
CA PRO A 103 -23.02 -4.10 -0.79
C PRO A 103 -23.82 -4.97 -1.76
N ALA A 104 -23.46 -4.92 -3.03
CA ALA A 104 -23.99 -5.79 -4.08
C ALA A 104 -22.84 -6.60 -4.69
N ALA A 105 -23.14 -7.77 -5.24
CA ALA A 105 -22.16 -8.54 -5.98
C ALA A 105 -22.74 -9.17 -7.24
N ALA A 106 -21.90 -9.22 -8.28
CA ALA A 106 -22.13 -9.98 -9.49
C ALA A 106 -21.21 -11.21 -9.49
N VAL A 107 -21.71 -12.31 -10.03
CA VAL A 107 -20.99 -13.58 -10.12
C VAL A 107 -20.90 -14.04 -11.57
N ARG A 108 -19.83 -14.74 -11.88
CA ARG A 108 -19.63 -15.45 -13.15
C ARG A 108 -19.41 -16.92 -12.84
N GLU A 109 -20.23 -17.78 -13.41
CA GLU A 109 -20.03 -19.23 -13.34
C GLU A 109 -18.79 -19.66 -14.15
N PRO A 110 -18.19 -20.84 -13.88
CA PRO A 110 -17.16 -21.40 -14.74
C PRO A 110 -17.56 -21.39 -16.22
N GLY A 111 -16.74 -20.73 -17.07
CA GLY A 111 -17.00 -20.56 -18.50
C GLY A 111 -18.22 -19.70 -18.88
N GLY A 112 -18.90 -19.08 -17.91
CA GLY A 112 -20.09 -18.26 -18.12
C GLY A 112 -19.79 -16.77 -18.36
N ALA A 113 -20.85 -15.97 -18.51
CA ALA A 113 -20.77 -14.51 -18.49
C ALA A 113 -21.02 -13.98 -17.07
N TRP A 114 -20.65 -12.72 -16.82
CA TRP A 114 -21.02 -12.02 -15.59
C TRP A 114 -22.54 -11.88 -15.52
N GLY A 115 -23.13 -12.29 -14.39
CA GLY A 115 -24.53 -12.06 -14.09
C GLY A 115 -24.81 -10.62 -13.63
N GLU A 116 -26.10 -10.30 -13.48
CA GLU A 116 -26.55 -9.05 -12.89
C GLU A 116 -26.15 -8.97 -11.40
N PRO A 117 -25.75 -7.79 -10.88
CA PRO A 117 -25.48 -7.62 -9.46
C PRO A 117 -26.72 -7.93 -8.60
N SER A 118 -26.53 -8.71 -7.55
CA SER A 118 -27.51 -8.94 -6.50
C SER A 118 -27.11 -8.22 -5.21
N GLU A 119 -28.07 -7.58 -4.54
CA GLU A 119 -27.89 -7.04 -3.19
C GLU A 119 -27.54 -8.16 -2.20
N LEU A 120 -26.67 -7.85 -1.24
CA LEU A 120 -26.15 -8.83 -0.28
C LEU A 120 -26.74 -8.67 1.12
N THR A 121 -27.52 -7.63 1.41
CA THR A 121 -28.03 -7.37 2.76
C THR A 121 -29.46 -6.87 2.75
N ASP A 122 -30.22 -7.24 3.77
CA ASP A 122 -31.64 -6.90 3.92
C ASP A 122 -31.88 -5.67 4.84
N ASP A 123 -31.13 -4.58 4.71
CA ASP A 123 -31.44 -3.26 5.33
C ASP A 123 -31.23 -3.08 6.86
N ASP A 124 -30.10 -3.58 7.40
CA ASP A 124 -29.75 -3.40 8.84
C ASP A 124 -29.20 -2.01 9.22
N GLY A 125 -29.00 -1.13 8.22
CA GLY A 125 -28.36 0.18 8.35
C GLY A 125 -26.87 0.13 8.76
N GLY A 126 -26.13 1.19 8.40
CA GLY A 126 -24.73 1.39 8.77
C GLY A 126 -23.74 1.14 7.63
N ASP A 127 -22.63 1.86 7.66
CA ASP A 127 -21.74 2.02 6.52
C ASP A 127 -20.86 0.79 6.31
N VAL A 128 -20.84 0.25 5.09
CA VAL A 128 -19.77 -0.66 4.67
C VAL A 128 -18.47 0.13 4.62
N ARG A 129 -17.41 -0.39 5.22
CA ARG A 129 -16.12 0.29 5.33
C ARG A 129 -14.99 -0.41 4.58
N ALA A 130 -15.18 -1.69 4.28
CA ALA A 130 -14.25 -2.50 3.51
C ALA A 130 -14.96 -3.75 2.98
N LEU A 131 -14.42 -4.28 1.89
CA LEU A 131 -14.90 -5.45 1.17
C LEU A 131 -13.70 -6.31 0.75
N THR A 132 -13.86 -7.63 0.79
CA THR A 132 -12.98 -8.58 0.11
C THR A 132 -13.81 -9.74 -0.40
N THR A 133 -13.28 -10.46 -1.37
CA THR A 133 -13.96 -11.59 -2.01
C THR A 133 -13.04 -12.77 -2.15
N ALA A 134 -13.63 -13.95 -2.34
CA ALA A 134 -12.92 -15.11 -2.84
C ALA A 134 -13.88 -16.01 -3.61
N VAL A 135 -13.33 -16.84 -4.50
CA VAL A 135 -14.10 -17.78 -5.33
C VAL A 135 -13.34 -19.11 -5.45
N SER A 136 -14.07 -20.23 -5.44
CA SER A 136 -13.50 -21.56 -5.68
C SER A 136 -13.48 -21.90 -7.18
N GLU A 137 -12.70 -22.92 -7.56
CA GLU A 137 -12.71 -23.46 -8.93
C GLU A 137 -14.10 -23.96 -9.38
N ARG A 138 -14.96 -24.37 -8.44
CA ARG A 138 -16.33 -24.83 -8.73
C ARG A 138 -17.34 -23.70 -8.89
N GLY A 139 -17.01 -22.46 -8.51
CA GLY A 139 -17.94 -21.33 -8.49
C GLY A 139 -18.62 -21.07 -7.15
N ASP A 140 -18.13 -21.64 -6.04
CA ASP A 140 -18.48 -21.15 -4.71
C ASP A 140 -17.93 -19.74 -4.55
N ALA A 141 -18.68 -18.83 -3.95
CA ALA A 141 -18.25 -17.44 -3.77
C ALA A 141 -18.51 -16.95 -2.35
N ILE A 142 -17.64 -16.07 -1.87
CA ILE A 142 -17.81 -15.30 -0.63
C ILE A 142 -17.58 -13.82 -0.89
N VAL A 143 -18.42 -13.01 -0.26
CA VAL A 143 -18.18 -11.58 -0.05
C VAL A 143 -18.10 -11.35 1.45
N LEU A 144 -16.96 -10.86 1.91
CA LEU A 144 -16.70 -10.51 3.29
C LEU A 144 -16.65 -8.98 3.40
N PHE A 145 -17.40 -8.42 4.33
CA PHE A 145 -17.49 -6.98 4.51
C PHE A 145 -17.54 -6.57 5.96
N ALA A 146 -16.97 -5.40 6.23
CA ALA A 146 -16.99 -4.79 7.55
C ALA A 146 -18.01 -3.65 7.57
N ARG A 147 -18.96 -3.72 8.51
CA ARG A 147 -20.05 -2.76 8.66
C ARG A 147 -19.91 -1.97 9.95
N ALA A 148 -19.96 -0.65 9.86
CA ALA A 148 -19.90 0.26 10.98
C ALA A 148 -21.27 0.87 11.28
N ARG A 149 -21.75 0.75 12.53
CA ARG A 149 -22.97 1.40 13.01
C ARG A 149 -22.65 2.21 14.27
N GLY A 150 -22.58 3.52 14.13
CA GLY A 150 -22.06 4.39 15.18
C GLY A 150 -20.61 4.04 15.50
N ASN A 151 -20.31 3.67 16.74
CA ASN A 151 -19.00 3.20 17.15
C ASN A 151 -18.90 1.67 17.22
N GLN A 152 -19.83 0.93 16.62
CA GLN A 152 -19.75 -0.53 16.55
C GLN A 152 -19.33 -0.97 15.16
N LEU A 153 -18.42 -1.94 15.10
CA LEU A 153 -17.96 -2.58 13.88
C LEU A 153 -18.33 -4.05 13.90
N ARG A 154 -18.88 -4.58 12.82
CA ARG A 154 -19.16 -6.02 12.63
C ARG A 154 -18.50 -6.50 11.36
N LEU A 155 -17.93 -7.70 11.41
CA LEU A 155 -17.43 -8.40 10.24
C LEU A 155 -18.47 -9.45 9.85
N SER A 156 -19.00 -9.34 8.64
CA SER A 156 -20.04 -10.23 8.11
C SER A 156 -19.62 -10.82 6.78
N ALA A 157 -20.08 -12.02 6.49
CA ALA A 157 -19.85 -12.70 5.22
C ALA A 157 -21.16 -13.15 4.61
N VAL A 158 -21.24 -13.06 3.29
CA VAL A 158 -22.33 -13.61 2.48
C VAL A 158 -21.73 -14.62 1.53
N ARG A 159 -22.27 -15.84 1.52
CA ARG A 159 -21.74 -16.98 0.78
C ARG A 159 -22.76 -17.53 -0.20
N ARG A 160 -22.24 -18.16 -1.24
CA ARG A 160 -23.00 -18.74 -2.34
C ARG A 160 -22.36 -20.06 -2.76
N ALA A 161 -23.17 -21.10 -2.96
CA ALA A 161 -22.78 -22.33 -3.63
C ALA A 161 -22.87 -22.17 -5.17
N PRO A 162 -22.18 -22.99 -5.98
CA PRO A 162 -22.24 -22.93 -7.43
C PRO A 162 -23.68 -22.98 -7.96
N GLY A 163 -24.05 -22.09 -8.87
CA GLY A 163 -25.41 -21.98 -9.43
C GLY A 163 -26.49 -21.45 -8.48
N ALA A 164 -26.21 -21.22 -7.19
CA ALA A 164 -27.20 -20.73 -6.22
C ALA A 164 -27.34 -19.20 -6.25
N THR A 165 -28.18 -18.64 -5.38
CA THR A 165 -28.11 -17.21 -5.02
C THR A 165 -27.21 -17.03 -3.81
N PHE A 166 -26.80 -15.80 -3.51
CA PHE A 166 -26.20 -15.49 -2.21
C PHE A 166 -27.19 -15.77 -1.07
N GLY A 167 -26.69 -16.34 0.02
CA GLY A 167 -27.47 -16.57 1.23
C GLY A 167 -27.57 -15.32 2.12
N ALA A 168 -28.18 -15.46 3.28
CA ALA A 168 -28.25 -14.38 4.27
C ALA A 168 -26.85 -14.06 4.84
N PRO A 169 -26.57 -12.80 5.25
CA PRO A 169 -25.35 -12.45 5.96
C PRO A 169 -25.14 -13.27 7.23
N GLU A 170 -23.96 -13.86 7.36
CA GLU A 170 -23.49 -14.56 8.56
C GLU A 170 -22.49 -13.67 9.31
N LEU A 171 -22.67 -13.52 10.63
CA LEU A 171 -21.71 -12.80 11.46
C LEU A 171 -20.43 -13.63 11.61
N VAL A 172 -19.32 -13.10 11.10
CA VAL A 172 -17.99 -13.69 11.24
C VAL A 172 -17.37 -13.31 12.57
N ALA A 173 -17.44 -12.02 12.92
CA ALA A 173 -16.89 -11.51 14.17
C ALA A 173 -17.52 -10.15 14.59
N GLY A 174 -17.46 -9.83 15.89
CA GLY A 174 -17.97 -8.59 16.47
C GLY A 174 -19.31 -8.76 17.21
N PRO A 175 -19.97 -7.66 17.64
CA PRO A 175 -19.58 -6.27 17.41
C PRO A 175 -18.33 -5.85 18.21
N PHE A 176 -17.48 -5.07 17.59
CA PHE A 176 -16.31 -4.43 18.21
C PHE A 176 -16.62 -2.95 18.46
N ARG A 177 -16.17 -2.40 19.60
CA ARG A 177 -16.24 -0.95 19.81
C ARG A 177 -15.06 -0.26 19.13
N LEU A 178 -15.38 0.60 18.18
CA LEU A 178 -14.49 1.60 17.66
C LEU A 178 -14.25 2.66 18.73
N GLY A 179 -12.99 2.93 19.06
CA GLY A 179 -12.64 4.11 19.83
C GLY A 179 -13.08 5.37 19.09
N PHE A 180 -13.27 6.48 19.81
CA PHE A 180 -13.51 7.82 19.21
C PHE A 180 -12.38 8.29 18.28
N ASP A 181 -11.27 7.57 18.27
CA ASP A 181 -10.21 7.79 17.30
C ASP A 181 -10.65 7.22 15.96
N LEU A 182 -11.21 8.09 15.10
CA LEU A 182 -11.56 7.79 13.71
C LEU A 182 -10.34 7.33 12.86
N SER A 183 -9.14 7.24 13.45
CA SER A 183 -7.98 6.50 12.94
C SER A 183 -8.01 5.00 13.26
N VAL A 184 -9.20 4.45 13.59
CA VAL A 184 -9.47 3.00 13.61
C VAL A 184 -8.75 2.34 12.44
N PRO A 185 -8.02 1.23 12.66
CA PRO A 185 -7.26 0.55 11.61
C PRO A 185 -8.06 0.50 10.33
N THR A 186 -7.43 0.91 9.23
CA THR A 186 -7.97 0.64 7.90
C THR A 186 -8.38 -0.83 7.93
N LEU A 187 -9.65 -1.10 7.65
CA LEU A 187 -10.20 -2.44 7.56
C LEU A 187 -9.63 -3.22 6.35
N GLU A 188 -8.46 -2.81 5.88
CA GLU A 188 -7.62 -3.47 4.88
C GLU A 188 -7.09 -4.82 5.39
N SER A 189 -7.14 -5.07 6.70
CA SER A 189 -6.58 -6.27 7.31
C SER A 189 -7.59 -7.39 7.52
N PHE A 190 -8.42 -7.65 6.52
CA PHE A 190 -9.07 -8.96 6.40
C PHE A 190 -8.91 -9.53 4.99
N GLN A 191 -8.74 -10.84 4.95
CA GLN A 191 -8.54 -11.62 3.73
C GLN A 191 -9.46 -12.81 3.77
N ALA A 192 -10.09 -13.11 2.63
CA ALA A 192 -10.82 -14.34 2.42
C ALA A 192 -10.11 -15.14 1.33
N ALA A 193 -10.07 -16.46 1.50
CA ALA A 193 -9.61 -17.38 0.48
C ALA A 193 -10.45 -18.65 0.54
N MET A 194 -10.54 -19.36 -0.59
CA MET A 194 -11.32 -20.59 -0.71
C MET A 194 -10.48 -21.73 -1.27
N THR A 195 -10.78 -22.94 -0.82
CA THR A 195 -10.27 -24.17 -1.44
C THR A 195 -11.05 -24.47 -2.72
N ALA A 196 -10.58 -25.42 -3.54
CA ALA A 196 -11.34 -25.86 -4.71
C ALA A 196 -12.71 -26.43 -4.34
N ASP A 197 -12.81 -27.07 -3.18
CA ASP A 197 -14.05 -27.63 -2.65
C ASP A 197 -14.96 -26.60 -1.95
N GLY A 198 -14.59 -25.32 -1.94
CA GLY A 198 -15.42 -24.25 -1.37
C GLY A 198 -15.32 -24.11 0.16
N GLU A 199 -14.33 -24.74 0.80
CA GLU A 199 -14.02 -24.42 2.19
C GLU A 199 -13.48 -22.98 2.23
N THR A 200 -14.03 -22.17 3.14
CA THR A 200 -13.64 -20.77 3.31
C THR A 200 -12.68 -20.63 4.48
N VAL A 201 -11.60 -19.88 4.29
CA VAL A 201 -10.71 -19.41 5.37
C VAL A 201 -10.74 -17.88 5.37
N VAL A 202 -11.01 -17.30 6.55
CA VAL A 202 -10.97 -15.85 6.75
C VAL A 202 -9.92 -15.51 7.79
N LEU A 203 -8.97 -14.68 7.39
CA LEU A 203 -7.97 -14.05 8.26
C LEU A 203 -8.42 -12.63 8.54
N TYR A 204 -8.35 -12.19 9.80
CA TYR A 204 -8.61 -10.80 10.15
C TYR A 204 -7.81 -10.35 11.36
N GLU A 205 -7.53 -9.06 11.43
CA GLU A 205 -6.78 -8.45 12.53
C GLU A 205 -7.74 -7.69 13.45
N LEU A 206 -7.60 -7.90 14.75
CA LEU A 206 -8.37 -7.20 15.77
C LEU A 206 -7.45 -6.40 16.69
N PRO A 207 -7.77 -5.14 17.03
CA PRO A 207 -7.13 -4.48 18.17
C PRO A 207 -7.25 -5.37 19.42
N GLU A 208 -6.14 -5.55 20.14
CA GLU A 208 -6.11 -6.42 21.34
C GLU A 208 -7.16 -5.95 22.36
N GLY A 209 -8.23 -6.73 22.55
CA GLY A 209 -9.24 -6.58 23.62
C GLY A 209 -10.06 -5.28 23.65
N GLU A 210 -11.38 -5.39 23.87
CA GLU A 210 -12.28 -4.25 24.14
C GLU A 210 -11.92 -3.45 25.43
N HIS A 211 -10.98 -4.00 26.23
CA HIS A 211 -10.53 -3.47 27.51
C HIS A 211 -9.01 -3.30 27.62
N ALA A 212 -8.23 -3.70 26.61
CA ALA A 212 -6.85 -3.26 26.61
C ALA A 212 -6.92 -1.76 26.34
N GLY A 213 -6.57 -0.96 27.34
CA GLY A 213 -6.38 0.47 27.10
C GLY A 213 -5.37 0.68 25.96
N PRO A 214 -5.10 1.93 25.55
CA PRO A 214 -4.16 2.29 24.47
C PRO A 214 -2.68 1.89 24.70
N ARG A 215 -2.42 0.89 25.55
CA ARG A 215 -1.12 0.50 26.11
C ARG A 215 -0.39 -0.55 25.30
N ARG A 216 -1.06 -1.26 24.39
CA ARG A 216 -0.41 -2.30 23.58
C ARG A 216 -0.62 -1.98 22.11
N ASN A 217 0.48 -1.60 21.46
CA ASN A 217 0.50 -1.29 20.03
C ASN A 217 0.51 -2.58 19.20
N THR A 218 -0.43 -3.46 19.50
CA THR A 218 -0.54 -4.80 18.95
C THR A 218 -1.96 -5.06 18.49
N VAL A 219 -2.08 -5.91 17.47
CA VAL A 219 -3.34 -6.50 17.01
C VAL A 219 -3.26 -8.01 17.15
N ASP A 220 -4.38 -8.62 17.51
CA ASP A 220 -4.59 -10.05 17.53
C ASP A 220 -4.89 -10.53 16.10
N VAL A 221 -4.17 -11.56 15.68
CA VAL A 221 -4.36 -12.23 14.39
C VAL A 221 -5.35 -13.36 14.58
N MET A 222 -6.53 -13.23 13.98
CA MET A 222 -7.63 -14.15 14.14
C MET A 222 -7.90 -14.90 12.84
N VAL A 223 -8.27 -16.17 12.96
CA VAL A 223 -8.73 -16.98 11.83
C VAL A 223 -10.05 -17.66 12.15
N VAL A 224 -10.93 -17.71 11.15
CA VAL A 224 -12.12 -18.57 11.16
C VAL A 224 -12.17 -19.39 9.89
N THR A 225 -12.82 -20.54 9.97
CA THR A 225 -12.98 -21.46 8.84
C THR A 225 -14.43 -21.86 8.70
N ALA A 226 -14.92 -22.07 7.48
CA ALA A 226 -16.25 -22.63 7.25
C ALA A 226 -16.15 -23.74 6.19
N PRO A 227 -16.63 -24.97 6.47
CA PRO A 227 -16.73 -25.99 5.45
C PRO A 227 -17.76 -25.57 4.38
N PRO A 228 -17.75 -26.21 3.20
CA PRO A 228 -18.69 -25.90 2.12
C PRO A 228 -20.14 -26.02 2.61
N GLY A 229 -20.91 -24.94 2.53
CA GLY A 229 -22.30 -24.88 3.00
C GLY A 229 -22.51 -24.95 4.53
N GLY A 230 -21.46 -25.15 5.34
CA GLY A 230 -21.54 -25.16 6.80
C GLY A 230 -21.21 -23.79 7.40
N ARG A 231 -21.47 -23.58 8.70
CA ARG A 231 -21.25 -22.31 9.41
C ARG A 231 -19.78 -22.02 9.69
N PHE A 232 -19.43 -20.76 9.95
CA PHE A 232 -18.11 -20.40 10.45
C PHE A 232 -17.86 -21.02 11.83
N SER A 233 -16.61 -21.46 12.04
CA SER A 233 -16.10 -21.91 13.32
C SER A 233 -16.00 -20.75 14.32
N ALA A 234 -15.79 -21.09 15.59
CA ALA A 234 -15.33 -20.09 16.55
C ALA A 234 -13.98 -19.49 16.09
N PRO A 235 -13.74 -18.18 16.34
CA PRO A 235 -12.44 -17.57 16.07
C PRO A 235 -11.29 -18.22 16.82
N GLN A 236 -10.23 -18.57 16.10
CA GLN A 236 -8.95 -19.00 16.64
C GLN A 236 -7.97 -17.83 16.64
N LYS A 237 -7.43 -17.46 17.81
CA LYS A 237 -6.32 -16.51 17.90
C LYS A 237 -5.01 -17.23 17.57
N LEU A 238 -4.27 -16.72 16.59
CA LEU A 238 -2.98 -17.29 16.18
C LEU A 238 -1.81 -16.63 16.88
N ALA A 239 -1.81 -15.30 16.95
CA ALA A 239 -0.72 -14.52 17.51
C ALA A 239 -1.20 -13.10 17.88
N ALA A 240 -0.32 -12.34 18.53
CA ALA A 240 -0.37 -10.89 18.53
C ALA A 240 0.79 -10.36 17.66
N MET A 241 0.55 -9.31 16.88
CA MET A 241 1.56 -8.64 16.05
C MET A 241 1.57 -7.13 16.31
N PRO A 242 2.64 -6.38 15.97
CA PRO A 242 2.61 -4.92 16.01
C PRO A 242 1.48 -4.34 15.15
N ARG A 243 0.79 -3.31 15.64
CA ARG A 243 -0.41 -2.72 14.99
C ARG A 243 -0.17 -2.17 13.57
N LEU A 244 1.07 -1.85 13.22
CA LEU A 244 1.44 -1.37 11.89
C LEU A 244 1.93 -2.48 10.96
N SER A 245 1.88 -3.73 11.41
CA SER A 245 2.20 -4.90 10.58
C SER A 245 0.95 -5.42 9.88
N HIS A 246 1.14 -6.23 8.84
CA HIS A 246 0.06 -6.90 8.14
C HIS A 246 0.35 -8.39 7.94
N ALA A 247 -0.60 -9.22 8.35
CA ALA A 247 -0.57 -10.64 8.06
C ALA A 247 -1.08 -10.92 6.65
N SER A 248 -0.69 -12.05 6.09
CA SER A 248 -1.14 -12.51 4.77
C SER A 248 -1.56 -13.96 4.81
N LEU A 249 -2.54 -14.31 3.98
CA LEU A 249 -3.15 -15.64 3.86
C LEU A 249 -3.00 -16.16 2.43
N ALA A 250 -2.54 -17.40 2.30
CA ALA A 250 -2.68 -18.19 1.07
C ALA A 250 -3.35 -19.52 1.38
N VAL A 251 -4.33 -19.90 0.54
CA VAL A 251 -5.02 -21.18 0.60
C VAL A 251 -4.82 -21.87 -0.74
N ALA A 252 -4.26 -23.07 -0.70
CA ALA A 252 -4.10 -23.91 -1.87
C ALA A 252 -5.43 -24.61 -2.23
N PRO A 253 -5.62 -25.00 -3.49
CA PRO A 253 -6.84 -25.68 -3.95
C PRO A 253 -7.21 -26.93 -3.14
N ASP A 254 -6.22 -27.65 -2.61
CA ASP A 254 -6.37 -28.89 -1.84
C ASP A 254 -6.70 -28.68 -0.35
N GLY A 255 -6.76 -27.43 0.12
CA GLY A 255 -7.09 -27.09 1.50
C GLY A 255 -5.90 -26.88 2.44
N HIS A 256 -4.67 -27.02 1.94
CA HIS A 256 -3.51 -26.49 2.66
C HIS A 256 -3.62 -24.97 2.76
N ALA A 257 -3.24 -24.42 3.91
CA ALA A 257 -3.20 -22.97 4.08
C ALA A 257 -1.97 -22.54 4.88
N LEU A 258 -1.48 -21.35 4.53
CA LEU A 258 -0.29 -20.73 5.10
C LEU A 258 -0.63 -19.28 5.44
N ILE A 259 -0.35 -18.90 6.68
CA ILE A 259 -0.45 -17.51 7.16
C ILE A 259 0.95 -17.02 7.48
N SER A 260 1.32 -15.85 6.96
CA SER A 260 2.54 -15.14 7.36
C SER A 260 2.18 -13.95 8.24
N LEU A 261 2.96 -13.73 9.30
CA LEU A 261 2.80 -12.64 10.27
C LEU A 261 4.14 -12.25 10.91
N THR A 262 4.16 -11.24 11.78
CA THR A 262 5.37 -10.83 12.52
C THR A 262 5.09 -10.65 14.01
N ASP A 263 6.09 -10.96 14.84
CA ASP A 263 6.06 -10.71 16.30
C ASP A 263 6.99 -9.54 16.72
N ALA A 264 7.19 -8.57 15.82
CA ALA A 264 8.13 -7.45 15.92
C ALA A 264 9.61 -7.80 15.72
N THR A 265 10.03 -9.03 16.05
CA THR A 265 11.43 -9.46 15.96
C THR A 265 11.66 -10.53 14.91
N SER A 266 10.59 -11.15 14.43
CA SER A 266 10.69 -12.22 13.45
C SER A 266 9.49 -12.25 12.52
N ILE A 267 9.74 -12.73 11.29
CA ILE A 267 8.69 -13.22 10.41
C ILE A 267 8.36 -14.64 10.85
N ARG A 268 7.06 -14.93 10.99
CA ARG A 268 6.53 -16.23 11.42
C ARG A 268 5.51 -16.74 10.41
N ALA A 269 5.36 -18.05 10.36
CA ALA A 269 4.40 -18.74 9.53
C ALA A 269 3.55 -19.69 10.37
N ALA A 270 2.25 -19.71 10.16
CA ALA A 270 1.35 -20.72 10.70
C ALA A 270 0.75 -21.52 9.55
N GLU A 271 0.73 -22.84 9.67
CA GLU A 271 0.26 -23.74 8.62
C GLU A 271 -0.85 -24.64 9.12
N ARG A 272 -1.72 -25.03 8.21
CA ARG A 272 -2.67 -26.13 8.39
C ARG A 272 -2.64 -27.07 7.20
N ALA A 273 -2.84 -28.34 7.50
CA ALA A 273 -3.21 -29.34 6.52
C ALA A 273 -4.72 -29.24 6.20
N PRO A 274 -5.20 -29.87 5.10
CA PRO A 274 -6.61 -29.87 4.75
C PRO A 274 -7.49 -30.37 5.89
N GLY A 275 -8.56 -29.62 6.21
CA GLY A 275 -9.51 -29.93 7.28
C GLY A 275 -8.97 -29.85 8.71
N GLN A 276 -7.71 -29.42 8.92
CA GLN A 276 -7.12 -29.24 10.25
C GLN A 276 -7.16 -27.78 10.69
N SER A 277 -7.04 -27.56 12.01
CA SER A 277 -6.78 -26.23 12.56
C SER A 277 -5.35 -25.77 12.24
N PHE A 278 -5.12 -24.46 12.28
CA PHE A 278 -3.77 -23.91 12.18
C PHE A 278 -2.93 -24.31 13.40
N GLY A 279 -1.70 -24.74 13.15
CA GLY A 279 -0.69 -24.95 14.18
C GLY A 279 -0.15 -23.65 14.75
N GLU A 280 0.67 -23.77 15.79
CA GLU A 280 1.39 -22.63 16.37
C GLU A 280 2.32 -21.97 15.33
N PRO A 281 2.38 -20.63 15.26
CA PRO A 281 3.29 -19.95 14.35
C PRO A 281 4.76 -20.35 14.60
N VAL A 282 5.47 -20.76 13.56
CA VAL A 282 6.91 -21.05 13.61
C VAL A 282 7.71 -19.90 13.05
N ARG A 283 8.91 -19.68 13.59
CA ARG A 283 9.79 -18.61 13.11
C ARG A 283 10.44 -18.98 11.78
N VAL A 284 10.38 -18.06 10.83
CA VAL A 284 10.88 -18.21 9.46
C VAL A 284 12.13 -17.36 9.23
N ALA A 285 12.11 -16.11 9.70
CA ALA A 285 13.23 -15.18 9.52
C ALA A 285 13.34 -14.19 10.68
N GLU A 286 14.54 -13.64 10.89
CA GLU A 286 14.74 -12.45 11.74
C GLU A 286 14.14 -11.22 11.06
N LEU A 287 13.47 -10.36 11.82
CA LEU A 287 12.99 -9.05 11.38
C LEU A 287 13.87 -7.96 12.02
N THR A 288 14.51 -7.15 11.18
CA THR A 288 15.35 -6.04 11.64
C THR A 288 14.61 -4.71 11.74
N ASP A 289 13.37 -4.65 11.23
CA ASP A 289 12.53 -3.46 11.28
C ASP A 289 11.89 -3.32 12.67
N PRO A 290 12.14 -2.22 13.40
CA PRO A 290 11.70 -2.06 14.79
C PRO A 290 10.20 -1.78 14.94
N VAL A 291 9.49 -1.46 13.85
CA VAL A 291 8.08 -1.09 13.89
C VAL A 291 7.18 -2.25 13.49
N GLY A 292 7.60 -3.02 12.50
CA GLY A 292 6.82 -4.13 11.98
C GLY A 292 7.15 -4.45 10.52
N ALA A 293 6.32 -5.29 9.92
CA ALA A 293 6.43 -5.62 8.51
C ALA A 293 5.05 -5.91 7.90
N GLY A 294 4.86 -5.49 6.65
CA GLY A 294 3.81 -6.01 5.80
C GLY A 294 4.31 -7.29 5.13
N THR A 295 3.52 -8.36 5.19
CA THR A 295 3.87 -9.65 4.58
C THR A 295 2.97 -9.96 3.39
N SER A 296 3.47 -10.74 2.44
CA SER A 296 2.72 -11.35 1.36
C SER A 296 3.12 -12.81 1.27
N VAL A 297 2.15 -13.70 1.01
CA VAL A 297 2.38 -15.14 1.01
C VAL A 297 1.72 -15.82 -0.17
N ALA A 298 2.38 -16.86 -0.68
CA ALA A 298 1.85 -17.73 -1.73
C ALA A 298 2.09 -19.19 -1.38
N LEU A 299 1.14 -20.04 -1.74
CA LEU A 299 1.15 -21.48 -1.48
C LEU A 299 0.45 -22.20 -2.63
N ASP A 300 0.99 -23.33 -3.07
CA ASP A 300 0.30 -24.22 -4.01
C ASP A 300 -0.02 -25.59 -3.38
N ALA A 301 -0.78 -26.40 -4.11
CA ALA A 301 -1.18 -27.76 -3.69
C ALA A 301 0.00 -28.75 -3.61
N ALA A 302 1.17 -28.41 -4.15
CA ALA A 302 2.37 -29.20 -3.96
C ALA A 302 3.08 -28.84 -2.63
N GLY A 303 2.60 -27.86 -1.88
CA GLY A 303 3.26 -27.35 -0.67
C GLY A 303 4.42 -26.41 -0.94
N ARG A 304 4.65 -26.02 -2.21
CA ARG A 304 5.60 -24.94 -2.51
C ARG A 304 5.07 -23.65 -1.93
N ALA A 305 5.96 -22.88 -1.33
CA ALA A 305 5.58 -21.65 -0.66
C ALA A 305 6.61 -20.55 -0.85
N ALA A 306 6.14 -19.31 -0.79
CA ALA A 306 6.98 -18.13 -0.75
C ALA A 306 6.39 -17.12 0.23
N ILE A 307 7.25 -16.50 1.03
CA ILE A 307 6.89 -15.40 1.92
C ILE A 307 7.79 -14.22 1.55
N ALA A 308 7.18 -13.10 1.20
CA ALA A 308 7.85 -11.83 0.99
C ALA A 308 7.41 -10.84 2.06
N TRP A 309 8.27 -9.90 2.42
CA TRP A 309 7.93 -8.85 3.36
C TRP A 309 8.70 -7.56 3.09
N SER A 310 8.08 -6.46 3.52
CA SER A 310 8.73 -5.16 3.63
C SER A 310 8.61 -4.65 5.06
N GLY A 311 9.71 -4.11 5.60
CA GLY A 311 9.69 -3.39 6.87
C GLY A 311 8.81 -2.14 6.81
N VAL A 312 8.18 -1.76 7.92
CA VAL A 312 7.34 -0.55 7.98
C VAL A 312 8.19 0.72 8.09
N ALA A 313 9.28 0.67 8.85
CA ALA A 313 10.12 1.83 9.20
C ALA A 313 11.36 1.98 8.34
N PHE A 314 11.95 0.86 7.93
CA PHE A 314 13.15 0.81 7.11
C PHE A 314 12.88 0.28 5.71
N GLY A 315 11.71 -0.33 5.50
CA GLY A 315 11.41 -1.11 4.31
C GLY A 315 12.51 -2.05 3.91
N GLY A 316 12.92 -1.93 2.65
CA GLY A 316 13.60 -3.01 1.96
C GLY A 316 12.60 -4.14 1.65
N VAL A 317 12.98 -5.01 0.73
CA VAL A 317 12.16 -6.17 0.35
C VAL A 317 13.00 -7.40 0.56
N THR A 318 12.46 -8.36 1.30
CA THR A 318 13.12 -9.64 1.59
C THR A 318 12.13 -10.76 1.32
N ALA A 319 12.63 -11.92 0.90
CA ALA A 319 11.80 -13.10 0.70
C ALA A 319 12.49 -14.37 1.15
N VAL A 320 11.68 -15.39 1.43
CA VAL A 320 12.09 -16.79 1.57
C VAL A 320 11.23 -17.66 0.68
N THR A 321 11.77 -18.80 0.24
CA THR A 321 11.03 -19.79 -0.53
C THR A 321 11.09 -21.15 0.15
N ARG A 322 10.17 -22.04 -0.20
CA ARG A 322 10.11 -23.42 0.27
C ARG A 322 9.69 -24.33 -0.87
N ALA A 323 10.49 -25.35 -1.15
CA ALA A 323 10.14 -26.47 -2.03
C ALA A 323 9.13 -27.43 -1.35
N PRO A 324 8.40 -28.31 -2.08
CA PRO A 324 7.25 -29.07 -1.57
C PRO A 324 7.37 -29.69 -0.16
N SER A 325 8.53 -30.25 0.18
CA SER A 325 8.77 -30.98 1.44
C SER A 325 9.96 -30.45 2.24
N GLY A 326 10.27 -29.15 2.13
CA GLY A 326 11.46 -28.54 2.74
C GLY A 326 11.18 -27.60 3.90
N ALA A 327 12.25 -27.13 4.54
CA ALA A 327 12.21 -25.90 5.33
C ALA A 327 12.24 -24.67 4.41
N PHE A 328 11.87 -23.50 4.94
CA PHE A 328 12.11 -22.23 4.25
C PHE A 328 13.62 -22.01 4.07
N THR A 329 14.01 -21.41 2.94
CA THR A 329 15.39 -21.01 2.68
C THR A 329 15.86 -19.92 3.63
N SER A 330 17.16 -19.63 3.63
CA SER A 330 17.65 -18.39 4.23
C SER A 330 17.03 -17.16 3.53
N PRO A 331 16.80 -16.05 4.26
CA PRO A 331 16.26 -14.82 3.69
C PRO A 331 17.13 -14.26 2.55
N VAL A 332 16.49 -13.89 1.44
CA VAL A 332 17.12 -13.23 0.29
C VAL A 332 16.67 -11.77 0.25
N ALA A 333 17.62 -10.84 0.39
CA ALA A 333 17.35 -9.41 0.24
C ALA A 333 17.18 -9.06 -1.25
N LEU A 334 15.98 -8.61 -1.62
CA LEU A 334 15.59 -8.20 -2.97
C LEU A 334 15.75 -6.69 -3.18
N ALA A 335 15.52 -5.89 -2.14
CA ALA A 335 15.77 -4.46 -2.11
C ALA A 335 16.36 -4.03 -0.76
N PRO A 336 17.31 -3.07 -0.75
CA PRO A 336 17.97 -2.65 0.48
C PRO A 336 17.02 -1.87 1.40
N ALA A 337 17.10 -2.15 2.70
CA ALA A 337 16.41 -1.35 3.71
C ALA A 337 17.06 0.04 3.86
N VAL A 338 16.25 1.08 3.89
CA VAL A 338 16.68 2.47 4.10
C VAL A 338 16.49 2.82 5.57
N ARG A 339 17.58 2.78 6.35
CA ARG A 339 17.57 3.03 7.82
C ARG A 339 17.30 4.50 8.22
N ARG A 340 16.63 5.29 7.38
CA ARG A 340 16.35 6.71 7.61
C ARG A 340 14.85 6.97 7.53
N LEU A 341 14.17 6.84 8.67
CA LEU A 341 12.91 7.53 8.87
C LEU A 341 13.18 9.04 9.02
N PRO A 342 12.61 9.90 8.17
CA PRO A 342 12.72 11.34 8.32
C PRO A 342 11.92 11.86 9.52
N VAL A 343 10.93 11.08 9.99
CA VAL A 343 9.99 11.44 11.05
C VAL A 343 9.99 10.44 12.20
N ASP A 344 9.39 10.83 13.33
CA ASP A 344 9.18 9.94 14.48
C ASP A 344 7.95 9.05 14.23
N VAL A 345 8.00 7.78 14.61
CA VAL A 345 6.86 6.86 14.48
C VAL A 345 5.62 7.40 15.22
N ALA A 346 5.80 8.12 16.32
CA ALA A 346 4.67 8.75 17.01
C ALA A 346 3.93 9.78 16.13
N LEU A 347 4.63 10.52 15.26
CA LEU A 347 4.00 11.46 14.32
C LEU A 347 3.14 10.76 13.27
N VAL A 348 3.53 9.54 12.90
CA VAL A 348 2.85 8.72 11.89
C VAL A 348 1.50 8.26 12.41
N MET A 349 1.45 7.85 13.67
CA MET A 349 0.25 7.28 14.28
C MET A 349 -0.89 8.29 14.47
N ASP A 350 -0.58 9.57 14.68
CA ASP A 350 -1.55 10.54 15.19
C ASP A 350 -1.87 11.70 14.23
N GLY A 351 -0.93 12.02 13.33
CA GLY A 351 -0.93 13.32 12.65
C GLY A 351 -2.00 13.51 11.58
N GLY A 352 -2.99 12.61 11.46
CA GLY A 352 -3.88 12.58 10.30
C GLY A 352 -3.16 12.32 8.97
N LEU A 353 -1.85 12.07 8.99
CA LEU A 353 -1.11 11.51 7.86
C LEU A 353 -1.47 10.03 7.67
N SER A 354 -2.07 9.38 8.67
CA SER A 354 -2.57 8.01 8.63
C SER A 354 -3.84 7.82 7.80
N TYR A 355 -4.51 8.89 7.34
CA TYR A 355 -5.80 8.74 6.64
C TYR A 355 -5.65 8.11 5.24
N GLU A 356 -4.45 8.13 4.65
CA GLU A 356 -4.21 7.61 3.29
C GLU A 356 -2.83 6.95 3.10
N ILE A 357 -2.05 6.73 4.18
CA ILE A 357 -0.78 6.03 4.06
C ILE A 357 -1.00 4.57 4.45
N PRO A 358 -1.25 3.66 3.49
CA PRO A 358 -1.31 2.23 3.77
C PRO A 358 -0.02 1.82 4.49
N ALA A 359 -0.14 0.99 5.53
CA ALA A 359 1.06 0.46 6.18
C ALA A 359 1.80 -0.40 5.14
N GLY A 360 3.06 -0.05 4.86
CA GLY A 360 3.78 -0.57 3.68
C GLY A 360 4.03 0.48 2.60
N GLY A 361 3.42 1.68 2.67
CA GLY A 361 3.72 2.77 1.74
C GLY A 361 5.11 3.39 1.92
N TRP A 362 5.74 3.80 0.82
CA TRP A 362 7.10 4.35 0.77
C TRP A 362 7.34 5.64 1.55
N TYR A 363 6.29 6.33 2.01
CA TYR A 363 6.42 7.49 2.88
C TYR A 363 7.21 7.18 4.17
N PHE A 364 7.22 5.92 4.60
CA PHE A 364 7.99 5.44 5.76
C PHE A 364 9.14 4.50 5.39
N GLY A 365 9.40 4.34 4.10
CA GLY A 365 10.46 3.50 3.56
C GLY A 365 10.04 2.09 3.17
N GLY A 366 8.81 1.65 3.51
CA GLY A 366 8.26 0.34 3.12
C GLY A 366 7.75 0.26 1.68
N ALA A 367 7.50 -0.95 1.18
CA ALA A 367 6.87 -1.21 -0.11
C ALA A 367 5.61 -2.08 0.04
N ASP A 368 4.56 -1.81 -0.74
CA ASP A 368 3.50 -2.78 -1.01
C ASP A 368 4.14 -3.95 -1.77
N VAL A 369 4.23 -5.12 -1.12
CA VAL A 369 4.81 -6.34 -1.69
C VAL A 369 3.71 -7.32 -2.08
N HIS A 370 3.82 -7.88 -3.27
CA HIS A 370 2.97 -8.99 -3.72
C HIS A 370 3.85 -10.18 -4.08
N THR A 371 3.46 -11.38 -3.66
CA THR A 371 4.18 -12.61 -3.99
C THR A 371 3.23 -13.65 -4.59
N GLY A 372 3.78 -14.51 -5.44
CA GLY A 372 3.05 -15.62 -6.04
C GLY A 372 3.98 -16.72 -6.51
N LEU A 373 3.38 -17.78 -7.07
CA LEU A 373 4.09 -18.95 -7.58
C LEU A 373 3.78 -19.16 -9.06
N ASP A 374 4.73 -19.73 -9.79
CA ASP A 374 4.55 -20.22 -11.15
C ASP A 374 5.37 -21.51 -11.39
N ALA A 375 5.50 -21.92 -12.65
CA ALA A 375 6.30 -23.09 -13.03
C ALA A 375 7.81 -22.91 -12.82
N GLY A 376 8.33 -21.68 -12.96
CA GLY A 376 9.75 -21.33 -12.83
C GLY A 376 10.20 -21.04 -11.40
N GLY A 377 9.29 -20.67 -10.49
CA GLY A 377 9.63 -20.41 -9.10
C GLY A 377 8.60 -19.56 -8.37
N ALA A 378 9.08 -18.84 -7.36
CA ALA A 378 8.35 -17.76 -6.73
C ALA A 378 8.66 -16.44 -7.43
N TRP A 379 7.77 -15.47 -7.30
CA TRP A 379 7.98 -14.10 -7.74
C TRP A 379 7.56 -13.12 -6.68
N VAL A 380 8.20 -11.96 -6.65
CA VAL A 380 7.87 -10.85 -5.75
C VAL A 380 7.84 -9.56 -6.56
N SER A 381 6.76 -8.79 -6.48
CA SER A 381 6.65 -7.47 -7.09
C SER A 381 6.46 -6.39 -6.05
N TRP A 382 7.00 -5.20 -6.30
CA TRP A 382 6.92 -4.06 -5.40
C TRP A 382 7.19 -2.74 -6.12
N GLU A 383 6.75 -1.64 -5.54
CA GLU A 383 7.17 -0.28 -5.92
C GLU A 383 8.62 -0.09 -5.49
N SER A 384 9.52 0.39 -6.35
CA SER A 384 10.96 0.49 -6.06
C SER A 384 11.48 1.91 -6.25
N PRO A 385 11.90 2.60 -5.16
CA PRO A 385 12.43 3.93 -5.26
C PRO A 385 13.76 3.92 -6.00
N GLN A 386 13.79 4.69 -7.06
CA GLN A 386 14.95 4.95 -7.86
C GLN A 386 15.43 6.37 -7.62
N THR A 387 16.69 6.61 -7.92
CA THR A 387 17.23 7.97 -7.99
C THR A 387 17.99 8.14 -9.29
N SER A 388 17.54 9.05 -10.15
CA SER A 388 18.23 9.42 -11.38
C SER A 388 18.38 10.93 -11.46
N ALA A 389 19.58 11.44 -11.73
CA ALA A 389 19.86 12.88 -11.80
C ALA A 389 19.37 13.70 -10.57
N GLY A 390 19.38 13.09 -9.38
CA GLY A 390 18.88 13.71 -8.14
C GLY A 390 17.36 13.72 -7.99
N PHE A 391 16.64 13.13 -8.94
CA PHE A 391 15.20 12.91 -8.92
C PHE A 391 14.89 11.57 -8.28
N ARG A 392 14.08 11.56 -7.22
CA ARG A 392 13.49 10.32 -6.68
C ARG A 392 12.16 10.06 -7.35
N TYR A 393 11.96 8.82 -7.74
CA TYR A 393 10.74 8.32 -8.33
C TYR A 393 10.56 6.86 -7.98
N ASP A 394 9.35 6.35 -8.10
CA ASP A 394 9.06 4.93 -7.85
C ASP A 394 8.90 4.19 -9.19
N ALA A 395 9.71 3.14 -9.38
CA ALA A 395 9.64 2.24 -10.52
C ALA A 395 8.87 0.97 -10.14
N ALA A 396 8.33 0.25 -11.12
CA ALA A 396 7.77 -1.08 -10.88
C ALA A 396 8.92 -2.09 -10.84
N ALA A 397 9.03 -2.88 -9.77
CA ALA A 397 10.04 -3.92 -9.64
C ALA A 397 9.42 -5.32 -9.59
N LEU A 398 10.16 -6.27 -10.16
CA LEU A 398 9.85 -7.69 -10.14
C LEU A 398 11.12 -8.49 -9.83
N ALA A 399 11.03 -9.41 -8.88
CA ALA A 399 12.04 -10.43 -8.65
C ALA A 399 11.45 -11.81 -8.91
N THR A 400 12.28 -12.71 -9.43
CA THR A 400 11.98 -14.14 -9.58
C THR A 400 12.98 -14.94 -8.76
N LEU A 401 12.47 -15.90 -7.99
CA LEU A 401 13.22 -16.71 -7.03
C LEU A 401 13.02 -18.20 -7.37
N PRO A 402 14.00 -18.83 -8.03
CA PRO A 402 13.95 -20.26 -8.30
C PRO A 402 14.01 -21.09 -7.02
N PHE A 403 13.33 -22.24 -7.00
CA PHE A 403 13.34 -23.15 -5.84
C PHE A 403 14.60 -24.01 -5.74
N ASP A 404 15.46 -24.00 -6.76
CA ASP A 404 16.72 -24.75 -6.79
C ASP A 404 17.86 -24.06 -6.03
N GLY A 405 17.59 -22.92 -5.40
CA GLY A 405 18.56 -22.13 -4.66
C GLY A 405 19.47 -21.27 -5.53
N SER A 406 19.22 -21.22 -6.85
CA SER A 406 19.90 -20.27 -7.72
C SER A 406 19.55 -18.82 -7.36
N ARG A 407 20.38 -17.88 -7.84
CA ARG A 407 20.30 -16.48 -7.44
C ARG A 407 19.01 -15.85 -7.94
N ALA A 408 18.30 -15.15 -7.06
CA ALA A 408 17.17 -14.32 -7.45
C ALA A 408 17.58 -13.26 -8.49
N THR A 409 16.77 -13.10 -9.52
CA THR A 409 16.93 -12.06 -10.54
C THR A 409 15.92 -10.95 -10.30
N THR A 410 16.34 -9.70 -10.47
CA THR A 410 15.47 -8.53 -10.26
C THR A 410 15.50 -7.64 -11.49
N GLN A 411 14.32 -7.18 -11.90
CA GLN A 411 14.11 -6.23 -12.98
C GLN A 411 13.32 -5.02 -12.46
N THR A 412 13.55 -3.85 -13.06
CA THR A 412 12.81 -2.62 -12.75
C THR A 412 12.41 -1.95 -14.05
N VAL A 413 11.16 -1.49 -14.14
CA VAL A 413 10.58 -0.84 -15.33
C VAL A 413 9.74 0.38 -14.91
N GLY A 414 9.58 1.36 -15.80
CA GLY A 414 8.80 2.57 -15.54
C GLY A 414 9.45 3.60 -14.63
N GLY A 415 8.66 4.63 -14.29
CA GLY A 415 8.91 5.50 -13.13
C GLY A 415 9.47 6.90 -13.38
N GLN A 416 10.06 7.24 -14.53
CA GLN A 416 10.82 8.51 -14.61
C GLN A 416 9.94 9.79 -14.64
N ILE A 417 8.78 9.74 -15.27
CA ILE A 417 7.85 10.88 -15.37
C ILE A 417 6.68 10.74 -14.38
N ALA A 418 6.22 9.51 -14.15
CA ALA A 418 5.06 9.15 -13.34
C ALA A 418 5.48 8.06 -12.35
N ASP A 419 5.20 8.23 -11.06
CA ASP A 419 5.54 7.22 -10.06
C ASP A 419 4.68 5.97 -10.24
N ALA A 420 5.30 4.79 -10.16
CA ALA A 420 4.60 3.51 -10.15
C ALA A 420 3.95 3.26 -8.79
N ARG A 421 2.71 2.79 -8.81
CA ARG A 421 1.89 2.43 -7.66
C ARG A 421 1.18 1.11 -7.88
N LYS A 422 0.81 0.38 -6.82
CA LYS A 422 0.04 -0.88 -6.89
C LYS A 422 0.69 -1.88 -7.86
N VAL A 423 2.00 -2.04 -7.73
CA VAL A 423 2.82 -2.87 -8.61
C VAL A 423 2.54 -4.35 -8.34
N THR A 424 1.93 -5.01 -9.30
CA THR A 424 1.56 -6.43 -9.17
C THR A 424 1.83 -7.20 -10.45
N ARG A 425 2.16 -8.48 -10.30
CA ARG A 425 2.32 -9.37 -11.46
C ARG A 425 0.94 -9.79 -11.96
N VAL A 426 0.78 -9.79 -13.27
CA VAL A 426 -0.40 -10.33 -13.94
C VAL A 426 0.03 -11.45 -14.89
N THR A 427 -0.76 -12.51 -14.97
CA THR A 427 -0.63 -13.53 -16.01
C THR A 427 -1.44 -13.05 -17.20
N LEU A 428 -0.86 -12.91 -18.39
CA LEU A 428 -1.57 -12.52 -19.61
C LEU A 428 -2.50 -13.63 -20.08
N THR A 429 -3.42 -13.32 -20.98
CA THR A 429 -4.37 -14.29 -21.56
C THR A 429 -3.70 -15.47 -22.27
N ASP A 430 -2.44 -15.33 -22.72
CA ASP A 430 -1.63 -16.40 -23.32
C ASP A 430 -0.80 -17.19 -22.30
N GLY A 431 -0.98 -16.91 -21.00
CA GLY A 431 -0.22 -17.51 -19.90
C GLY A 431 1.14 -16.87 -19.64
N ALA A 432 1.59 -15.92 -20.48
CA ALA A 432 2.86 -15.25 -20.27
C ALA A 432 2.81 -14.31 -19.05
N PRO A 433 3.90 -14.18 -18.29
CA PRO A 433 3.93 -13.24 -17.19
C PRO A 433 4.12 -11.80 -17.66
N ALA A 434 3.51 -10.88 -16.95
CA ALA A 434 3.69 -9.45 -17.13
C ALA A 434 3.67 -8.73 -15.77
N LEU A 435 4.18 -7.51 -15.76
CA LEU A 435 4.14 -6.63 -14.60
C LEU A 435 3.18 -5.49 -14.88
N MET A 436 2.22 -5.25 -13.99
CA MET A 436 1.31 -4.11 -14.10
C MET A 436 1.48 -3.15 -12.92
N TRP A 437 1.15 -1.89 -13.16
CA TRP A 437 1.09 -0.87 -12.13
C TRP A 437 0.16 0.26 -12.56
N LEU A 438 -0.31 0.99 -11.58
CA LEU A 438 -0.98 2.27 -11.77
C LEU A 438 0.08 3.37 -11.69
N ASP A 439 0.04 4.37 -12.56
CA ASP A 439 0.86 5.57 -12.37
C ASP A 439 0.10 6.69 -11.63
N ASP A 440 0.84 7.67 -11.12
CA ASP A 440 0.28 8.85 -10.42
C ASP A 440 -0.63 9.77 -11.26
N ARG A 441 -0.94 9.38 -12.50
CA ARG A 441 -1.89 10.02 -13.41
C ARG A 441 -3.09 9.13 -13.75
N ASP A 442 -3.34 8.12 -12.93
CA ASP A 442 -4.50 7.23 -13.03
C ASP A 442 -4.49 6.40 -14.34
N ARG A 443 -3.29 6.05 -14.82
CA ARG A 443 -3.11 5.20 -15.98
C ARG A 443 -2.63 3.83 -15.57
N LEU A 444 -3.27 2.82 -16.14
CA LEU A 444 -2.86 1.45 -15.98
C LEU A 444 -1.78 1.13 -17.02
N ARG A 445 -0.63 0.67 -16.53
CA ARG A 445 0.57 0.33 -17.31
C ARG A 445 0.86 -1.15 -17.22
N LEU A 446 1.42 -1.69 -18.30
CA LEU A 446 1.80 -3.09 -18.44
C LEU A 446 3.21 -3.14 -19.02
N ALA A 447 4.04 -4.02 -18.47
CA ALA A 447 5.31 -4.39 -19.07
C ALA A 447 5.37 -5.89 -19.31
N VAL A 448 5.78 -6.27 -20.52
CA VAL A 448 5.79 -7.65 -21.01
C VAL A 448 7.16 -7.94 -21.63
N GLU A 449 7.66 -9.16 -21.47
CA GLU A 449 8.87 -9.58 -22.16
C GLU A 449 8.69 -9.53 -23.69
N GLY A 450 9.57 -8.80 -24.37
CA GLY A 450 9.58 -8.68 -25.83
C GLY A 450 8.46 -7.80 -26.41
N ALA A 451 7.82 -6.94 -25.61
CA ALA A 451 6.93 -5.92 -26.14
C ALA A 451 7.69 -4.90 -27.00
N GLU A 452 7.07 -4.44 -28.09
CA GLU A 452 7.66 -3.38 -28.91
C GLU A 452 7.58 -2.05 -28.16
N THR A 453 8.72 -1.49 -27.73
CA THR A 453 8.75 -0.16 -27.13
C THR A 453 8.39 0.90 -28.18
N ALA A 454 7.29 1.63 -27.97
CA ALA A 454 6.94 2.74 -28.82
C ALA A 454 8.08 3.78 -28.85
N THR A 455 8.65 4.03 -30.03
CA THR A 455 9.79 4.94 -30.21
C THR A 455 9.36 6.39 -30.43
N THR A 456 8.34 6.86 -29.70
CA THR A 456 7.86 8.23 -29.83
C THR A 456 9.01 9.22 -29.56
N PRO A 457 9.27 10.19 -30.46
CA PRO A 457 10.36 11.14 -30.27
C PRO A 457 10.12 12.01 -29.03
N LEU A 458 11.20 12.39 -28.36
CA LEU A 458 11.12 13.29 -27.19
C LEU A 458 10.70 14.69 -27.66
N PRO A 459 9.71 15.34 -27.02
CA PRO A 459 9.39 16.73 -27.31
C PRO A 459 10.52 17.65 -26.85
N GLU A 460 10.69 18.79 -27.52
CA GLU A 460 11.54 19.86 -27.01
C GLU A 460 10.80 20.63 -25.94
N VAL A 461 11.43 20.79 -24.77
CA VAL A 461 10.87 21.57 -23.66
C VAL A 461 11.73 22.80 -23.41
N GLN A 462 11.10 23.98 -23.49
CA GLN A 462 11.69 25.27 -23.17
C GLN A 462 11.13 25.78 -21.85
N VAL A 463 12.02 26.27 -20.99
CA VAL A 463 11.67 26.76 -19.65
C VAL A 463 11.74 28.29 -19.62
N GLY A 464 10.60 28.91 -19.33
CA GLY A 464 10.48 30.36 -19.17
C GLY A 464 11.04 30.87 -17.83
N ARG A 465 10.98 32.20 -17.63
CA ARG A 465 11.36 32.81 -16.35
C ARG A 465 10.25 32.59 -15.30
N PRO A 466 10.59 32.39 -14.00
CA PRO A 466 9.59 32.32 -12.94
C PRO A 466 8.69 33.56 -12.94
N LEU A 467 7.38 33.37 -12.76
CA LEU A 467 6.42 34.49 -12.70
C LEU A 467 6.69 35.41 -11.49
N LYS A 468 7.28 34.86 -10.43
CA LYS A 468 7.76 35.59 -9.26
C LYS A 468 9.14 35.07 -8.86
N THR A 469 10.06 35.98 -8.57
CA THR A 469 11.39 35.65 -8.04
C THR A 469 11.50 35.91 -6.54
N ALA A 470 10.61 36.71 -5.96
CA ALA A 470 10.46 36.90 -4.52
C ALA A 470 9.18 36.19 -4.06
N LEU A 471 9.33 35.09 -3.32
CA LEU A 471 8.24 34.21 -2.89
C LEU A 471 7.96 34.39 -1.39
N THR A 472 6.70 34.47 -0.98
CA THR A 472 6.33 34.27 0.43
C THR A 472 6.48 32.80 0.83
N SER A 473 6.34 32.48 2.12
CA SER A 473 6.31 31.07 2.57
C SER A 473 5.06 30.29 2.10
N ARG A 474 4.08 30.95 1.50
CA ARG A 474 2.87 30.34 0.93
C ARG A 474 2.79 30.48 -0.58
N ASP A 475 3.76 31.16 -1.20
CA ASP A 475 3.75 31.33 -2.63
C ASP A 475 4.26 30.04 -3.29
N LYS A 476 3.49 29.56 -4.26
CA LYS A 476 3.91 28.48 -5.16
C LYS A 476 4.86 29.04 -6.23
N LEU A 477 5.88 28.27 -6.61
CA LEU A 477 6.74 28.60 -7.75
C LEU A 477 5.96 28.29 -9.04
N ARG A 478 5.66 29.32 -9.82
CA ARG A 478 5.00 29.21 -11.12
C ARG A 478 6.03 29.42 -12.24
N LEU A 479 6.20 28.40 -13.07
CA LEU A 479 7.21 28.36 -14.13
C LEU A 479 6.53 28.12 -15.48
N PRO A 480 6.52 29.11 -16.39
CA PRO A 480 6.04 28.92 -17.74
C PRO A 480 6.92 27.91 -18.48
N LEU A 481 6.30 26.99 -19.21
CA LEU A 481 6.94 25.97 -20.03
C LEU A 481 6.34 26.02 -21.43
N ARG A 482 7.15 25.72 -22.44
CA ARG A 482 6.69 25.52 -23.83
C ARG A 482 7.19 24.18 -24.34
N CYS A 483 6.29 23.39 -24.92
CA CYS A 483 6.59 22.10 -25.55
C CYS A 483 6.40 22.18 -27.07
N SER A 484 7.28 21.52 -27.84
CA SER A 484 7.16 21.44 -29.30
C SER A 484 6.06 20.50 -29.78
N GLY A 485 5.62 19.57 -28.93
CA GLY A 485 4.54 18.61 -29.16
C GLY A 485 3.88 18.21 -27.85
N PRO A 486 3.01 17.19 -27.85
CA PRO A 486 2.44 16.63 -26.63
C PRO A 486 3.56 16.29 -25.65
N CYS A 487 3.43 16.70 -24.39
CA CYS A 487 4.47 16.48 -23.39
C CYS A 487 3.89 16.27 -22.00
N GLU A 488 4.56 15.43 -21.23
CA GLU A 488 4.47 15.39 -19.78
C GLU A 488 5.76 15.92 -19.20
N VAL A 489 5.64 16.77 -18.19
CA VAL A 489 6.76 17.34 -17.46
C VAL A 489 6.52 17.11 -15.98
N ARG A 490 7.52 16.59 -15.28
CA ARG A 490 7.59 16.55 -13.83
C ARG A 490 8.76 17.40 -13.38
N GLY A 491 8.53 18.33 -12.46
CA GLY A 491 9.58 19.19 -11.93
C GLY A 491 9.73 19.05 -10.44
N ARG A 492 10.98 19.09 -9.96
CA ARG A 492 11.31 18.95 -8.53
C ARG A 492 12.43 19.87 -8.11
N LEU A 493 12.26 20.51 -6.96
CA LEU A 493 13.31 21.31 -6.33
C LEU A 493 14.32 20.38 -5.64
N LEU A 494 15.58 20.43 -6.09
CA LEU A 494 16.64 19.62 -5.48
C LEU A 494 16.94 20.12 -4.06
N GLY A 495 17.16 19.17 -3.15
CA GLY A 495 17.40 19.46 -1.73
C GLY A 495 16.16 19.82 -0.91
N HIS A 496 14.96 19.77 -1.52
CA HIS A 496 13.69 19.94 -0.83
C HIS A 496 12.93 18.60 -0.82
N SER A 497 12.41 18.21 0.34
CA SER A 497 11.44 17.11 0.42
C SER A 497 10.09 17.62 -0.05
N ASP A 498 9.35 16.80 -0.79
CA ASP A 498 7.92 17.03 -1.11
C ASP A 498 7.66 18.37 -1.81
N SER A 499 8.53 18.69 -2.77
CA SER A 499 8.43 19.89 -3.62
C SER A 499 8.56 19.51 -5.08
N ASP A 500 7.57 18.76 -5.55
CA ASP A 500 7.39 18.38 -6.94
C ASP A 500 6.07 18.91 -7.52
N ALA A 501 5.97 18.85 -8.84
CA ALA A 501 4.77 19.16 -9.60
C ALA A 501 4.81 18.42 -10.93
N SER A 502 3.64 18.18 -11.50
CA SER A 502 3.47 17.66 -12.85
C SER A 502 2.70 18.65 -13.72
N LEU A 503 2.93 18.58 -15.03
CA LEU A 503 2.21 19.27 -16.08
C LEU A 503 2.05 18.28 -17.25
N THR A 504 0.85 18.19 -17.80
CA THR A 504 0.58 17.47 -19.04
C THR A 504 0.04 18.46 -20.06
N LEU A 505 0.61 18.45 -21.27
CA LEU A 505 0.11 19.15 -22.43
C LEU A 505 -0.22 18.12 -23.51
N GLU A 506 -1.50 18.00 -23.86
CA GLU A 506 -1.99 17.05 -24.88
C GLU A 506 -1.51 17.39 -26.29
N HIS A 507 -1.09 18.66 -26.49
CA HIS A 507 -0.57 19.19 -27.75
C HIS A 507 0.68 20.04 -27.48
N GLY A 508 1.43 20.34 -28.55
CA GLY A 508 2.47 21.36 -28.47
C GLY A 508 1.87 22.71 -28.09
N GLY A 509 2.56 23.48 -27.25
CA GLY A 509 2.00 24.72 -26.70
C GLY A 509 2.68 25.18 -25.43
N GLU A 510 2.01 26.09 -24.72
CA GLU A 510 2.49 26.68 -23.47
C GLU A 510 1.66 26.21 -22.28
N GLY A 511 2.31 26.02 -21.14
CA GLY A 511 1.69 25.68 -19.87
C GLY A 511 2.45 26.29 -18.70
N THR A 512 1.93 26.18 -17.49
CA THR A 512 2.63 26.65 -16.28
C THR A 512 2.76 25.50 -15.29
N LEU A 513 4.01 25.12 -14.99
CA LEU A 513 4.30 24.19 -13.91
C LEU A 513 4.19 24.92 -12.57
N VAL A 514 3.41 24.38 -11.64
CA VAL A 514 3.13 25.01 -10.34
C VAL A 514 3.69 24.13 -9.22
N ILE A 515 4.87 24.47 -8.72
CA ILE A 515 5.52 23.73 -7.64
C ILE A 515 5.13 24.34 -6.29
N ASP A 516 4.57 23.50 -5.43
CA ASP A 516 4.30 23.83 -4.04
C ASP A 516 5.44 23.33 -3.14
N ALA A 517 5.58 23.91 -1.95
CA ALA A 517 6.50 23.40 -0.95
C ALA A 517 5.80 23.39 0.40
N TYR A 518 5.32 22.21 0.77
CA TYR A 518 4.47 22.04 1.94
C TYR A 518 5.24 22.24 3.26
N ALA A 519 6.44 21.68 3.36
CA ALA A 519 7.18 21.59 4.62
C ALA A 519 8.19 22.73 4.84
N SER A 520 8.72 23.31 3.76
CA SER A 520 9.84 24.27 3.80
C SER A 520 9.67 25.35 2.73
N PRO A 521 10.10 26.61 2.98
CA PRO A 521 10.10 27.63 1.94
C PRO A 521 10.95 27.23 0.72
N ILE A 522 10.44 27.49 -0.50
CA ILE A 522 11.11 27.21 -1.78
C ILE A 522 12.48 27.91 -1.91
N ALA A 523 12.62 29.08 -1.30
CA ALA A 523 13.79 29.93 -1.41
C ALA A 523 14.26 30.40 -0.04
N SER A 524 15.56 30.69 0.07
CA SER A 524 16.12 31.34 1.26
C SER A 524 15.75 32.83 1.31
N ARG A 525 15.88 33.47 2.47
CA ARG A 525 15.64 34.93 2.63
C ARG A 525 16.55 35.81 1.77
N ARG A 526 17.76 35.35 1.45
CA ARG A 526 18.68 36.08 0.56
C ARG A 526 18.45 35.56 -0.87
N PRO A 527 18.50 36.44 -1.90
CA PRO A 527 18.49 35.99 -3.29
C PRO A 527 19.59 34.94 -3.51
N GLY A 528 19.18 33.73 -3.88
CA GLY A 528 20.06 32.57 -4.00
C GLY A 528 19.66 31.68 -5.17
N ARG A 529 20.53 30.73 -5.51
CA ARG A 529 20.25 29.73 -6.53
C ARG A 529 19.43 28.60 -5.94
N VAL A 530 18.32 28.27 -6.57
CA VAL A 530 17.49 27.10 -6.30
C VAL A 530 17.60 26.20 -7.52
N GLN A 531 17.98 24.95 -7.31
CA GLN A 531 18.13 23.97 -8.39
C GLN A 531 16.79 23.27 -8.63
N LEU A 532 16.35 23.23 -9.88
CA LEU A 532 15.13 22.58 -10.34
C LEU A 532 15.52 21.51 -11.36
N ALA A 533 15.19 20.25 -11.08
CA ALA A 533 15.25 19.20 -12.11
C ALA A 533 13.89 19.10 -12.79
N LEU A 534 13.87 19.05 -14.12
CA LEU A 534 12.69 18.75 -14.94
C LEU A 534 12.93 17.45 -15.69
N THR A 535 12.06 16.47 -15.49
CA THR A 535 11.99 15.25 -16.30
C THR A 535 10.79 15.37 -17.24
N TYR A 536 10.98 15.07 -18.52
CA TYR A 536 9.93 15.23 -19.52
C TYR A 536 9.98 14.18 -20.62
N GLY A 537 8.83 13.94 -21.27
CA GLY A 537 8.68 12.99 -22.38
C GLY A 537 7.29 13.11 -23.00
N PRO A 538 6.98 12.33 -24.05
CA PRO A 538 5.62 12.28 -24.60
C PRO A 538 4.65 11.67 -23.56
N PRO A 539 3.37 12.08 -23.55
CA PRO A 539 2.39 11.51 -22.64
C PRO A 539 2.32 9.99 -22.75
N GLY A 540 2.47 9.31 -21.62
CA GLY A 540 2.42 7.84 -21.55
C GLY A 540 3.69 7.12 -22.03
N GLY A 541 4.62 7.81 -22.68
CA GLY A 541 5.79 7.17 -23.28
C GLY A 541 6.82 6.67 -22.26
N ALA A 542 7.50 5.58 -22.62
CA ALA A 542 8.58 4.99 -21.82
C ALA A 542 9.88 5.83 -21.84
N ARG A 543 10.05 6.69 -22.85
CA ARG A 543 11.24 7.54 -22.99
C ARG A 543 11.07 8.85 -22.24
N SER A 544 12.08 9.22 -21.48
CA SER A 544 12.16 10.54 -20.84
C SER A 544 13.55 11.18 -21.01
N ALA A 545 13.61 12.48 -20.79
CA ALA A 545 14.85 13.23 -20.63
C ALA A 545 14.79 14.10 -19.38
N THR A 546 15.92 14.25 -18.70
CA THR A 546 16.03 15.12 -17.52
C THR A 546 16.97 16.30 -17.79
N ARG A 547 16.56 17.50 -17.36
CA ARG A 547 17.38 18.72 -17.38
C ARG A 547 17.34 19.43 -16.04
N THR A 548 18.47 19.98 -15.61
CA THR A 548 18.57 20.77 -14.38
C THR A 548 18.73 22.24 -14.69
N PHE A 549 17.97 23.08 -13.98
CA PHE A 549 17.94 24.53 -14.12
C PHE A 549 18.28 25.19 -12.79
N SER A 550 19.02 26.30 -12.84
CA SER A 550 19.31 27.12 -11.66
C SER A 550 18.45 28.39 -11.70
N LEU A 551 17.46 28.47 -10.82
CA LEU A 551 16.59 29.64 -10.67
C LEU A 551 17.14 30.58 -9.59
N ARG A 552 17.13 31.90 -9.83
CA ARG A 552 17.51 32.89 -8.81
C ARG A 552 16.25 33.37 -8.08
N LEU A 553 16.03 32.85 -6.87
CA LEU A 553 14.84 33.12 -6.06
C LEU A 553 15.22 33.71 -4.70
N SER A 554 14.31 34.45 -4.08
CA SER A 554 14.40 34.95 -2.70
C SER A 554 13.08 34.75 -1.98
N GLN A 555 13.15 34.62 -0.65
CA GLN A 555 11.97 34.63 0.19
C GLN A 555 11.65 36.07 0.61
N GLN A 556 10.46 36.55 0.30
CA GLN A 556 9.96 37.80 0.84
C GLN A 556 9.90 37.67 2.38
N ARG A 557 10.43 38.67 3.10
CA ARG A 557 10.34 38.68 4.57
C ARG A 557 8.86 38.55 4.95
N PRO A 558 8.45 37.50 5.68
CA PRO A 558 7.12 37.46 6.23
C PRO A 558 6.94 38.73 7.07
N ARG A 559 5.77 39.39 6.99
CA ARG A 559 5.34 40.28 8.08
C ARG A 559 5.46 39.43 9.34
N SER A 560 6.26 39.87 10.32
CA SER A 560 6.80 39.06 11.43
C SER A 560 5.76 38.13 12.05
N GLN A 561 5.62 36.92 11.50
CA GLN A 561 4.83 35.88 12.12
C GLN A 561 5.80 35.18 13.06
N THR A 562 5.78 35.59 14.31
CA THR A 562 6.57 34.94 15.37
C THR A 562 6.09 33.51 15.46
N VAL A 563 6.88 32.56 14.96
CA VAL A 563 6.61 31.12 15.14
C VAL A 563 6.73 30.86 16.64
N PRO A 564 5.62 30.48 17.31
CA PRO A 564 5.63 30.25 18.75
C PRO A 564 6.67 29.23 19.14
N ARG A 565 7.43 29.49 20.20
CA ARG A 565 8.44 28.56 20.70
C ARG A 565 7.98 27.83 21.95
N ALA A 566 7.79 26.52 21.82
CA ALA A 566 7.52 25.65 22.96
C ALA A 566 8.81 25.49 23.78
N HIS A 567 8.71 25.61 25.09
CA HIS A 567 9.83 25.46 26.02
C HIS A 567 9.32 25.03 27.40
N GLY A 568 10.26 24.66 28.28
CA GLY A 568 9.93 24.28 29.65
C GLY A 568 9.07 23.01 29.76
N LEU A 569 9.17 22.08 28.80
CA LEU A 569 8.50 20.80 28.88
C LEU A 569 8.97 20.06 30.15
N ARG A 570 8.01 19.65 30.97
CA ARG A 570 8.21 18.87 32.20
C ARG A 570 7.20 17.74 32.25
N ALA A 571 7.64 16.58 32.69
CA ALA A 571 6.80 15.41 32.93
C ALA A 571 7.11 14.90 34.34
N VAL A 572 6.10 14.82 35.20
CA VAL A 572 6.25 14.40 36.60
C VAL A 572 5.28 13.27 36.89
N ARG A 573 5.79 12.17 37.43
CA ARG A 573 4.98 11.02 37.83
C ARG A 573 4.31 11.27 39.17
N HIS A 574 3.00 11.05 39.21
CA HIS A 574 2.20 11.03 40.42
C HIS A 574 1.44 9.71 40.49
N GLY A 575 2.06 8.68 41.06
CA GLY A 575 1.47 7.34 41.11
C GLY A 575 1.24 6.75 39.71
N ASN A 576 -0.03 6.54 39.34
CA ASN A 576 -0.43 5.94 38.07
C ASN A 576 -0.63 6.95 36.92
N ARG A 577 -0.39 8.25 37.16
CA ARG A 577 -0.47 9.31 36.14
C ARG A 577 0.85 10.07 36.00
N ILE A 578 1.04 10.70 34.84
CA ILE A 578 2.11 11.66 34.56
C ILE A 578 1.45 12.99 34.23
N ASP A 579 1.82 14.03 34.97
CA ASP A 579 1.42 15.39 34.67
C ASP A 579 2.51 16.04 33.79
N VAL A 580 2.09 16.44 32.59
CA VAL A 580 2.93 17.06 31.57
C VAL A 580 2.60 18.54 31.51
N SER A 581 3.61 19.41 31.50
CA SER A 581 3.42 20.86 31.39
C SER A 581 4.49 21.50 30.51
N TRP A 582 4.12 22.56 29.78
CA TRP A 582 5.02 23.35 28.97
C TRP A 582 4.50 24.78 28.79
N THR A 583 5.35 25.64 28.24
CA THR A 583 4.99 27.03 27.91
C THR A 583 5.37 27.39 26.48
N THR A 584 4.71 28.42 25.95
CA THR A 584 5.05 29.09 24.68
C THR A 584 5.41 30.55 24.93
N ASP A 585 6.29 31.10 24.11
CA ASP A 585 6.72 32.51 24.20
C ASP A 585 5.61 33.51 23.82
N VAL A 586 4.70 33.11 22.94
CA VAL A 586 3.49 33.85 22.55
C VAL A 586 2.22 33.05 22.87
N ARG A 587 1.07 33.75 22.97
CA ARG A 587 -0.22 33.08 23.17
C ARG A 587 -0.64 32.36 21.89
N VAL A 588 -0.94 31.07 21.98
CA VAL A 588 -1.35 30.23 20.84
C VAL A 588 -2.59 29.43 21.18
N MET A 589 -3.37 29.09 20.15
CA MET A 589 -4.34 28.00 20.25
C MET A 589 -3.55 26.69 20.35
N SER A 590 -3.95 25.73 21.19
CA SER A 590 -3.23 24.47 21.27
C SER A 590 -3.74 23.48 20.24
N PHE A 591 -2.79 22.98 19.46
CA PHE A 591 -2.88 21.68 18.80
C PHE A 591 -1.55 20.98 19.08
N PHE A 592 -1.49 20.30 20.22
CA PHE A 592 -0.30 19.59 20.69
C PHE A 592 -0.62 18.12 20.91
N ASP A 593 0.29 17.28 20.45
CA ASP A 593 0.25 15.84 20.73
C ASP A 593 1.33 15.52 21.76
N VAL A 594 0.94 14.78 22.80
CA VAL A 594 1.83 14.41 23.91
C VAL A 594 1.88 12.90 24.02
N TYR A 595 3.06 12.34 23.79
CA TYR A 595 3.31 10.91 23.78
C TYR A 595 4.16 10.48 24.96
N GLY A 596 3.84 9.33 25.54
CA GLY A 596 4.65 8.62 26.50
C GLY A 596 5.29 7.38 25.87
N THR A 597 6.60 7.22 26.03
CA THR A 597 7.41 6.10 25.49
C THR A 597 8.29 5.51 26.57
N GLY A 598 8.65 4.22 26.47
CA GLY A 598 9.53 3.54 27.42
C GLY A 598 11.02 3.84 27.19
N THR A 599 11.38 4.26 25.99
CA THR A 599 12.74 4.61 25.59
C THR A 599 12.76 5.97 24.89
N ARG A 600 13.96 6.48 24.60
CA ARG A 600 14.13 7.70 23.79
C ARG A 600 14.11 7.41 22.27
N SER A 601 13.83 6.17 21.87
CA SER A 601 13.83 5.76 20.48
C SER A 601 12.71 6.46 19.72
N ARG A 602 13.02 6.94 18.51
CA ARG A 602 12.03 7.49 17.57
C ARG A 602 11.23 6.40 16.83
N PHE A 603 11.56 5.14 17.06
CA PHE A 603 10.93 3.98 16.44
C PHE A 603 9.97 3.27 17.40
N GLU A 604 9.98 3.66 18.67
CA GLU A 604 9.10 3.05 19.65
C GLU A 604 7.70 3.67 19.52
N LEU A 605 6.71 2.80 19.42
CA LEU A 605 5.32 3.21 19.43
C LEU A 605 4.94 3.73 20.83
N PRO A 606 4.12 4.79 20.93
CA PRO A 606 3.76 5.38 22.20
C PRO A 606 2.96 4.39 23.06
N VAL A 607 3.33 4.23 24.34
CA VAL A 607 2.58 3.41 25.31
C VAL A 607 1.50 4.22 26.05
N ALA A 608 1.53 5.54 25.89
CA ALA A 608 0.51 6.47 26.34
C ALA A 608 0.44 7.67 25.40
N GLN A 609 -0.74 8.24 25.24
CA GLN A 609 -0.94 9.41 24.37
C GLN A 609 -2.04 10.29 24.92
N THR A 610 -1.91 11.60 24.74
CA THR A 610 -2.97 12.57 24.97
C THR A 610 -2.86 13.70 23.97
N ARG A 611 -3.99 14.08 23.37
CA ARG A 611 -4.08 15.21 22.43
C ARG A 611 -4.69 16.40 23.15
N LEU A 612 -4.03 17.54 23.07
CA LEU A 612 -4.53 18.80 23.60
C LEU A 612 -4.96 19.71 22.45
N ALA A 613 -6.28 19.77 22.23
CA ALA A 613 -6.93 20.78 21.39
C ALA A 613 -7.64 21.80 22.29
N ASP A 614 -7.19 23.06 22.27
CA ASP A 614 -7.84 24.18 22.99
C ASP A 614 -7.91 25.37 22.04
N ASP A 615 -9.12 25.90 21.83
CA ASP A 615 -9.37 27.07 21.00
C ASP A 615 -8.91 28.37 21.71
N LYS A 616 -8.68 28.32 23.02
CA LYS A 616 -8.22 29.46 23.80
C LYS A 616 -6.74 29.71 23.59
N ARG A 617 -6.41 30.98 23.29
CA ARG A 617 -5.03 31.43 23.16
C ARG A 617 -4.34 31.55 24.53
N ARG A 618 -3.49 30.59 24.89
CA ARG A 618 -2.76 30.57 26.17
C ARG A 618 -1.24 30.47 25.95
N ARG A 619 -0.47 30.71 27.02
CA ARG A 619 0.99 30.52 27.06
C ARG A 619 1.43 29.30 27.85
N ARG A 620 0.54 28.73 28.67
CA ARG A 620 0.83 27.60 29.55
C ARG A 620 -0.17 26.51 29.26
N PHE A 621 0.34 25.30 29.14
CA PHE A 621 -0.42 24.13 28.80
C PHE A 621 -0.07 23.01 29.77
N THR A 622 -1.06 22.19 30.07
CA THR A 622 -0.93 21.01 30.92
C THR A 622 -1.73 19.88 30.30
N ALA A 623 -1.21 18.67 30.38
CA ALA A 623 -1.89 17.45 30.00
C ALA A 623 -1.56 16.36 31.02
N THR A 624 -2.44 15.38 31.17
CA THR A 624 -2.21 14.23 32.04
C THR A 624 -2.31 12.97 31.20
N MET A 625 -1.42 12.00 31.45
CA MET A 625 -1.44 10.71 30.76
C MET A 625 -1.20 9.55 31.75
N PRO A 626 -1.58 8.31 31.40
CA PRO A 626 -1.22 7.13 32.19
C PRO A 626 0.30 6.98 32.34
N ALA A 627 0.76 6.51 33.50
CA ALA A 627 2.19 6.43 33.80
C ALA A 627 2.85 5.08 33.47
N ALA A 628 2.06 4.02 33.32
CA ALA A 628 2.57 2.66 33.14
C ALA A 628 3.42 2.55 31.87
N GLY A 629 4.66 2.05 32.00
CA GLY A 629 5.61 1.88 30.89
C GLY A 629 6.22 3.16 30.32
N VAL A 630 5.75 4.35 30.73
CA VAL A 630 6.26 5.63 30.21
C VAL A 630 7.50 6.04 30.99
N HIS A 631 8.64 6.19 30.31
CA HIS A 631 9.88 6.74 30.84
C HIS A 631 10.28 8.08 30.21
N TYR A 632 9.78 8.37 29.01
CA TYR A 632 10.01 9.60 28.28
C TYR A 632 8.69 10.20 27.80
N VAL A 633 8.61 11.52 27.79
CA VAL A 633 7.49 12.27 27.23
C VAL A 633 7.97 13.10 26.04
N THR A 634 7.30 12.93 24.91
CA THR A 634 7.51 13.69 23.68
C THR A 634 6.33 14.65 23.47
N LEU A 635 6.61 15.94 23.36
CA LEU A 635 5.66 16.96 22.94
C LEU A 635 5.89 17.28 21.46
N ILE A 636 4.81 17.27 20.69
CA ILE A 636 4.80 17.65 19.28
C ILE A 636 3.87 18.84 19.09
N GLY A 637 4.35 19.87 18.38
CA GLY A 637 3.56 21.05 18.05
C GLY A 637 3.64 21.38 16.55
N TRP A 638 2.49 21.38 15.89
CA TRP A 638 2.37 21.59 14.43
C TRP A 638 2.66 23.03 13.99
N ALA A 639 2.44 23.99 14.88
CA ALA A 639 2.67 25.40 14.65
C ALA A 639 3.78 26.00 15.54
N THR A 640 4.63 25.18 16.17
CA THR A 640 5.64 25.65 17.12
C THR A 640 7.08 25.24 16.77
N ALA A 641 8.06 25.91 17.39
CA ALA A 641 9.49 25.61 17.26
C ALA A 641 10.16 25.37 18.65
N PRO A 642 10.98 24.32 18.84
CA PRO A 642 11.14 23.19 17.92
C PRO A 642 9.81 22.43 17.81
N ARG A 643 9.59 21.78 16.66
CA ARG A 643 8.38 20.96 16.43
C ARG A 643 8.27 19.78 17.40
N LYS A 644 9.38 19.38 18.03
CA LYS A 644 9.49 18.24 18.93
C LYS A 644 10.34 18.58 20.16
N LEU A 645 9.85 18.24 21.35
CA LEU A 645 10.60 18.27 22.61
C LEU A 645 10.47 16.90 23.29
N VAL A 646 11.56 16.39 23.86
CA VAL A 646 11.56 15.10 24.58
C VAL A 646 12.22 15.30 25.94
N VAL A 647 11.56 14.84 27.00
CA VAL A 647 12.11 14.87 28.37
C VAL A 647 11.90 13.52 29.08
N PRO A 648 12.83 13.10 29.95
CA PRO A 648 12.56 11.98 30.84
C PRO A 648 11.46 12.34 31.86
N VAL A 649 10.67 11.35 32.26
CA VAL A 649 9.70 11.48 33.34
C VAL A 649 10.46 11.52 34.67
N ARG A 650 10.13 12.50 35.51
CA ARG A 650 10.67 12.64 36.87
C ARG A 650 9.80 11.98 37.91
#